data_AF-A0A1H0DU78-F1
#
_entry.id   AF-A0A1H0DU78-F1
#
_cell.length_a   1.000
_cell.length_b   1.000
_cell.length_c   1.000
_cell.angle_alpha   90.00
_cell.angle_beta   90.00
_cell.angle_gamma   90.00
#
_symmetry.space_group_name_H-M   'P 1'
#
loop_
_entity.id
_entity.type
_entity.pdbx_description
1 polymer ?
#
loop_
_entity_poly.entity_id
_entity_poly.type
_entity_poly.pdbx_seq_one_letter_code
_entity_poly.pdbx_strand_id
1 'polypeptide(L)'
;MTEHYCEDPSCGRCAEQRTRSGYHGTAAPTVAEDAPRPVTCPECGHRFALDSTAQRVTESREAMVSGELSYDDKRELVRGALRARHHSDADGYYCWVGILDLTDTEVVYVVSDATYQCSWSLAGRTVTLGAPVAVVSTYVPDPLATSDGAEVDGTAAETTVEIERARTVGRVLEAAGTDEGTGGRIYRVRIIAYGESKNMRRYPETVMRQAVPLYEGAKAYDRHRSDEDMRSGTIAGLVGHYRNVTAAAEGLEADLVLLPSAAHAAEALDASIAAQAEGLAPIVGISHDVYGTFRVVREGDRQLHEAVAITSVNSADIVSEPAAGGQAQRVVAGGTTPPTDAGTPSAEHSEENTVPAPTREEILAALSGATPEELAAAGLAHAPAPTTETTQPTAPAPAAQPTEATTARESVLGQMMIREAVRQAELPASAAEAITAALPEQIREADVLRQIGLIKDTLALTERAGLTPTAPTAQVTQEAREKKATALDNFFAGNYREGYRSFKAAFADITGRYSGSSIDADYNRLVLRETLGFYDSATRALESGDTTTWAQILGDSITRRMVAEYARPDLQTWRKIVSSVVAVNDFRTQRIGRLGGYGLLPEVAQGAPYQPLTTPGDEEATYAIGKKGGTEDLTMEMIANDDQRAIARIPVKLGLSAAQTLFRFVWDILVTNAATTYDSVALFHATHNNTDNPALLSQSTLSAGRRKMRQQTAYGDSSDVLSIIPKFLIVPSSLEEIAFQLCTSAVAIPATPAGPSNTPNLHQGLEPIILDYFADQNDWFLVADPSRTPTMELGFYQGREEPELFTQSDENVGAVFDADKITYKIRHVYGSAVLDHRGFYRGANA
;
A
#
# COMPACT_ATOMS: atom_id res chain seq x y z
N MET A 1 -14.89 -7.76 -41.48
CA MET A 1 -14.95 -6.74 -42.55
C MET A 1 -13.58 -6.08 -42.58
N THR A 2 -12.92 -5.99 -43.73
CA THR A 2 -11.65 -5.25 -43.85
C THR A 2 -11.94 -3.80 -44.17
N GLU A 3 -11.54 -2.89 -43.29
CA GLU A 3 -11.41 -1.48 -43.65
C GLU A 3 -10.19 -1.34 -44.56
N HIS A 4 -10.37 -0.64 -45.68
CA HIS A 4 -9.31 -0.36 -46.63
C HIS A 4 -9.12 1.14 -46.75
N TYR A 5 -7.95 1.61 -46.31
CA TYR A 5 -7.57 3.02 -46.38
C TYR A 5 -6.89 3.31 -47.72
N CYS A 6 -7.14 4.49 -48.29
CA CYS A 6 -6.40 4.99 -49.45
C CYS A 6 -5.15 5.75 -48.96
N GLU A 7 -3.99 5.40 -49.47
CA GLU A 7 -2.69 5.98 -49.05
C GLU A 7 -2.28 7.23 -49.86
N ASP A 8 -3.10 7.70 -50.79
CA ASP A 8 -2.81 8.91 -51.58
C ASP A 8 -3.09 10.20 -50.76
N PRO A 9 -2.07 10.99 -50.40
CA PRO A 9 -2.23 12.19 -49.59
C PRO A 9 -2.89 13.37 -50.32
N SER A 10 -3.17 13.25 -51.63
CA SER A 10 -3.82 14.31 -52.42
C SER A 10 -5.36 14.32 -52.36
N CYS A 11 -5.98 13.26 -51.83
CA CYS A 11 -7.45 13.12 -51.81
C CYS A 11 -8.13 13.94 -50.69
N GLY A 12 -8.27 15.25 -50.92
CA GLY A 12 -8.78 16.24 -49.96
C GLY A 12 -10.24 16.11 -49.47
N ARG A 13 -10.93 14.98 -49.71
CA ARG A 13 -12.27 14.69 -49.15
C ARG A 13 -12.34 13.47 -48.22
N CYS A 14 -11.28 12.65 -48.14
CA CYS A 14 -11.24 11.51 -47.22
C CYS A 14 -10.85 11.89 -45.76
N ALA A 15 -10.60 13.18 -45.50
CA ALA A 15 -10.25 13.67 -44.16
C ALA A 15 -11.46 13.80 -43.21
N GLU A 16 -12.62 14.21 -43.72
CA GLU A 16 -13.77 14.62 -42.88
C GLU A 16 -14.65 13.46 -42.38
N GLN A 17 -14.55 12.26 -42.97
CA GLN A 17 -15.43 11.13 -42.62
C GLN A 17 -14.94 10.24 -41.46
N ARG A 18 -13.81 10.57 -40.83
CA ARG A 18 -13.16 9.71 -39.81
C ARG A 18 -13.86 9.64 -38.43
N THR A 19 -15.10 10.13 -38.28
CA THR A 19 -15.71 10.44 -36.97
C THR A 19 -17.15 9.95 -36.77
N ARG A 20 -17.68 9.05 -37.61
CA ARG A 20 -19.01 8.45 -37.40
C ARG A 20 -19.01 6.94 -37.64
N SER A 21 -19.43 6.18 -36.63
CA SER A 21 -19.67 4.74 -36.72
C SER A 21 -21.07 4.45 -37.26
N GLY A 22 -21.24 3.28 -37.91
CA GLY A 22 -22.54 2.71 -38.22
C GLY A 22 -22.86 2.53 -39.71
N TYR A 23 -22.40 1.43 -40.30
CA TYR A 23 -23.12 0.79 -41.40
C TYR A 23 -22.91 -0.73 -41.40
N HIS A 24 -23.97 -1.50 -41.59
CA HIS A 24 -23.92 -2.96 -41.73
C HIS A 24 -24.41 -3.37 -43.12
N GLY A 25 -23.62 -4.19 -43.82
CA GLY A 25 -23.97 -4.79 -45.10
C GLY A 25 -23.78 -6.30 -45.08
N THR A 26 -24.78 -7.05 -45.54
CA THR A 26 -24.82 -8.52 -45.53
C THR A 26 -24.50 -9.11 -46.89
N ALA A 27 -23.74 -10.23 -46.95
CA ALA A 27 -23.62 -11.04 -48.15
C ALA A 27 -23.37 -12.53 -47.83
N ALA A 28 -24.03 -13.41 -48.59
CA ALA A 28 -23.82 -14.86 -48.67
C ALA A 28 -24.57 -15.39 -49.92
N PRO A 29 -24.24 -16.56 -50.49
CA PRO A 29 -23.03 -17.39 -50.34
C PRO A 29 -22.38 -17.78 -51.71
N THR A 30 -21.52 -18.81 -51.70
CA THR A 30 -21.11 -19.72 -52.81
C THR A 30 -19.92 -19.41 -53.76
N VAL A 31 -18.94 -20.31 -53.67
CA VAL A 31 -18.08 -20.93 -54.73
C VAL A 31 -16.98 -20.08 -55.40
N ALA A 32 -15.88 -20.76 -55.74
CA ALA A 32 -14.56 -20.22 -56.05
C ALA A 32 -14.21 -20.15 -57.55
N GLU A 33 -13.21 -19.33 -57.89
CA GLU A 33 -12.11 -19.65 -58.82
C GLU A 33 -10.97 -18.62 -58.69
N ASP A 34 -9.71 -19.04 -58.89
CA ASP A 34 -8.52 -18.22 -58.63
C ASP A 34 -8.15 -17.27 -59.79
N ALA A 35 -8.34 -15.96 -59.58
CA ALA A 35 -7.50 -14.89 -60.15
C ALA A 35 -7.89 -13.50 -59.58
N PRO A 36 -6.96 -12.69 -59.04
CA PRO A 36 -7.27 -11.32 -58.62
C PRO A 36 -7.54 -10.41 -59.83
N ARG A 37 -8.80 -10.02 -60.02
CA ARG A 37 -9.21 -9.06 -61.07
C ARG A 37 -8.96 -7.62 -60.59
N PRO A 38 -8.42 -6.71 -61.43
CA PRO A 38 -8.13 -5.34 -61.02
C PRO A 38 -9.42 -4.55 -60.76
N VAL A 39 -9.61 -4.13 -59.50
CA VAL A 39 -10.74 -3.29 -59.10
C VAL A 39 -10.51 -1.87 -59.65
N THR A 40 -11.57 -1.25 -60.18
CA THR A 40 -11.57 0.15 -60.65
C THR A 40 -12.46 0.98 -59.73
N CYS A 41 -11.97 2.10 -59.20
CA CYS A 41 -12.77 2.99 -58.37
C CYS A 41 -13.84 3.72 -59.23
N PRO A 42 -15.14 3.69 -58.86
CA PRO A 42 -16.20 4.30 -59.67
C PRO A 42 -16.21 5.84 -59.64
N GLU A 43 -15.63 6.48 -58.62
CA GLU A 43 -15.59 7.96 -58.51
C GLU A 43 -14.33 8.59 -59.12
N CYS A 44 -13.18 7.91 -59.08
CA CYS A 44 -11.90 8.47 -59.58
C CYS A 44 -11.23 7.67 -60.70
N GLY A 45 -11.81 6.55 -61.16
CA GLY A 45 -11.36 5.80 -62.33
C GLY A 45 -10.05 5.02 -62.19
N HIS A 46 -9.30 5.17 -61.09
CA HIS A 46 -8.05 4.46 -60.88
C HIS A 46 -8.23 2.94 -60.74
N ARG A 47 -7.25 2.20 -61.26
CA ARG A 47 -7.12 0.74 -61.19
C ARG A 47 -5.92 0.36 -60.34
N PHE A 48 -6.09 -0.67 -59.52
CA PHE A 48 -5.02 -1.22 -58.69
C PHE A 48 -4.95 -2.75 -58.84
N ALA A 49 -3.76 -3.29 -58.63
CA ALA A 49 -3.47 -4.72 -58.54
C ALA A 49 -2.63 -4.97 -57.28
N LEU A 50 -2.77 -6.15 -56.69
CA LEU A 50 -2.04 -6.54 -55.48
C LEU A 50 -0.72 -7.22 -55.87
N ASP A 51 0.39 -6.75 -55.32
CA ASP A 51 1.68 -7.45 -55.34
C ASP A 51 2.43 -7.14 -54.03
N SER A 52 3.34 -8.04 -53.61
CA SER A 52 3.84 -8.09 -52.24
C SER A 52 5.27 -8.63 -52.14
N THR A 53 6.26 -7.74 -51.93
CA THR A 53 7.53 -8.01 -51.20
C THR A 53 8.44 -6.77 -51.18
N ALA A 54 9.02 -6.41 -50.02
CA ALA A 54 10.22 -5.56 -49.93
C ALA A 54 10.83 -5.54 -48.50
N GLN A 55 12.09 -5.97 -48.34
CA GLN A 55 12.98 -5.58 -47.21
C GLN A 55 14.47 -5.83 -47.56
N ARG A 56 15.42 -5.36 -46.73
CA ARG A 56 16.87 -5.24 -47.04
C ARG A 56 17.78 -6.11 -46.15
N VAL A 57 19.08 -6.21 -46.51
CA VAL A 57 20.09 -7.12 -45.94
C VAL A 57 21.41 -6.38 -45.60
N THR A 58 22.15 -6.84 -44.58
CA THR A 58 23.56 -6.49 -44.25
C THR A 58 24.27 -7.66 -43.52
N GLU A 59 25.62 -7.76 -43.64
CA GLU A 59 26.45 -8.90 -43.15
C GLU A 59 27.40 -8.53 -41.97
N SER A 60 28.03 -9.54 -41.35
CA SER A 60 29.06 -9.41 -40.29
C SER A 60 30.09 -10.57 -40.30
N ARG A 61 31.09 -10.57 -39.40
CA ARG A 61 32.23 -11.54 -39.37
C ARG A 61 32.67 -11.94 -37.95
N GLU A 62 33.35 -13.08 -37.83
CA GLU A 62 33.59 -13.83 -36.58
C GLU A 62 35.05 -13.73 -36.05
N ALA A 63 35.30 -14.35 -34.88
CA ALA A 63 36.53 -14.20 -34.06
C ALA A 63 37.33 -15.50 -33.83
N MET A 64 38.51 -15.40 -33.22
CA MET A 64 39.36 -16.52 -32.76
C MET A 64 39.99 -16.19 -31.40
N VAL A 65 40.43 -17.21 -30.64
CA VAL A 65 41.08 -17.04 -29.33
C VAL A 65 42.53 -17.48 -29.39
N SER A 66 43.47 -16.57 -29.13
CA SER A 66 44.93 -16.84 -29.09
C SER A 66 45.55 -17.49 -30.35
N GLY A 67 44.84 -17.49 -31.48
CA GLY A 67 45.27 -18.15 -32.72
C GLY A 67 44.82 -19.62 -32.85
N GLU A 68 44.12 -20.16 -31.85
CA GLU A 68 43.49 -21.47 -31.91
C GLU A 68 41.96 -21.39 -31.91
N LEU A 69 41.34 -22.53 -32.19
CA LEU A 69 39.91 -22.77 -32.03
C LEU A 69 39.57 -22.95 -30.55
N SER A 70 38.47 -22.37 -30.09
CA SER A 70 38.01 -22.54 -28.71
C SER A 70 37.62 -24.00 -28.42
N TYR A 71 37.46 -24.34 -27.14
CA TYR A 71 36.97 -25.68 -26.78
C TYR A 71 35.59 -25.97 -27.38
N ASP A 72 34.69 -24.99 -27.44
CA ASP A 72 33.38 -25.15 -28.08
C ASP A 72 33.45 -25.22 -29.61
N ASP A 73 34.36 -24.50 -30.27
CA ASP A 73 34.64 -24.70 -31.71
C ASP A 73 35.12 -26.13 -31.97
N LYS A 74 36.08 -26.62 -31.18
CA LYS A 74 36.62 -27.98 -31.27
C LYS A 74 35.49 -29.00 -31.02
N ARG A 75 34.63 -28.77 -30.03
CA ARG A 75 33.48 -29.61 -29.68
C ARG A 75 32.38 -29.62 -30.74
N GLU A 76 32.07 -28.50 -31.39
CA GLU A 76 31.10 -28.48 -32.49
C GLU A 76 31.67 -29.10 -33.78
N LEU A 77 32.97 -28.96 -34.05
CA LEU A 77 33.64 -29.69 -35.14
C LEU A 77 33.60 -31.21 -34.92
N VAL A 78 33.84 -31.68 -33.69
CA VAL A 78 33.70 -33.10 -33.32
C VAL A 78 32.24 -33.56 -33.42
N ARG A 79 31.29 -32.75 -32.92
CA ARG A 79 29.85 -33.02 -33.04
C ARG A 79 29.41 -33.08 -34.50
N GLY A 80 29.90 -32.21 -35.36
CA GLY A 80 29.66 -32.22 -36.79
C GLY A 80 30.17 -33.50 -37.47
N ALA A 81 31.40 -33.92 -37.14
CA ALA A 81 31.97 -35.16 -37.66
C ALA A 81 31.22 -36.42 -37.16
N LEU A 82 30.77 -36.43 -35.89
CA LEU A 82 29.94 -37.52 -35.35
C LEU A 82 28.54 -37.54 -35.98
N ARG A 83 27.87 -36.38 -36.14
CA ARG A 83 26.59 -36.29 -36.87
C ARG A 83 26.76 -36.81 -38.31
N ALA A 84 27.81 -36.40 -39.01
CA ALA A 84 28.09 -36.84 -40.38
C ALA A 84 28.33 -38.35 -40.48
N ARG A 85 29.04 -38.94 -39.49
CA ARG A 85 29.24 -40.40 -39.38
C ARG A 85 27.91 -41.16 -39.29
N HIS A 86 26.97 -40.69 -38.48
CA HIS A 86 25.69 -41.36 -38.22
C HIS A 86 24.54 -40.87 -39.13
N HIS A 87 24.84 -40.01 -40.12
CA HIS A 87 23.83 -39.47 -41.04
C HIS A 87 23.36 -40.51 -42.07
N SER A 88 24.24 -41.45 -42.47
CA SER A 88 23.89 -42.58 -43.35
C SER A 88 22.85 -43.49 -42.72
N ASP A 89 22.92 -43.65 -41.40
CA ASP A 89 22.15 -44.63 -40.64
C ASP A 89 20.75 -44.08 -40.27
N ALA A 90 20.46 -42.84 -40.67
CA ALA A 90 19.22 -42.10 -40.41
C ALA A 90 18.36 -41.86 -41.67
N ASP A 91 18.67 -42.51 -42.80
CA ASP A 91 17.89 -42.46 -44.06
C ASP A 91 17.49 -41.04 -44.53
N GLY A 92 18.40 -40.08 -44.33
CA GLY A 92 18.21 -38.68 -44.73
C GLY A 92 17.53 -37.77 -43.68
N TYR A 93 17.10 -38.31 -42.54
CA TYR A 93 16.69 -37.51 -41.39
C TYR A 93 17.88 -37.04 -40.53
N TYR A 94 17.65 -36.02 -39.71
CA TYR A 94 18.66 -35.42 -38.84
C TYR A 94 19.07 -36.35 -37.71
N CYS A 95 20.30 -36.86 -37.74
CA CYS A 95 20.87 -37.64 -36.64
C CYS A 95 21.25 -36.72 -35.45
N TRP A 96 20.65 -36.94 -34.29
CA TRP A 96 21.04 -36.28 -33.05
C TRP A 96 22.18 -37.05 -32.37
N VAL A 97 23.25 -36.33 -31.99
CA VAL A 97 24.40 -36.89 -31.27
C VAL A 97 24.70 -36.02 -30.05
N GLY A 98 24.56 -36.59 -28.86
CA GLY A 98 24.94 -35.94 -27.61
C GLY A 98 26.37 -36.29 -27.24
N ILE A 99 27.27 -35.30 -27.11
CA ILE A 99 28.60 -35.52 -26.54
C ILE A 99 28.48 -35.40 -25.01
N LEU A 100 28.70 -36.53 -24.32
CA LEU A 100 28.68 -36.63 -22.86
C LEU A 100 29.99 -36.14 -22.26
N ASP A 101 31.13 -36.54 -22.83
CA ASP A 101 32.46 -36.12 -22.42
C ASP A 101 33.42 -36.03 -23.63
N LEU A 102 34.44 -35.18 -23.54
CA LEU A 102 35.37 -34.87 -24.62
C LEU A 102 36.75 -34.48 -24.06
N THR A 103 37.72 -35.39 -24.19
CA THR A 103 39.14 -35.13 -23.89
C THR A 103 39.90 -34.75 -25.17
N ASP A 104 41.19 -34.39 -25.05
CA ASP A 104 42.02 -34.02 -26.21
C ASP A 104 42.20 -35.15 -27.26
N THR A 105 41.91 -36.40 -26.91
CA THR A 105 42.08 -37.58 -27.78
C THR A 105 40.89 -38.52 -27.85
N GLU A 106 39.90 -38.42 -26.95
CA GLU A 106 38.73 -39.30 -26.90
C GLU A 106 37.42 -38.54 -26.69
N VAL A 107 36.33 -39.11 -27.19
CA VAL A 107 34.98 -38.57 -27.07
C VAL A 107 34.02 -39.68 -26.65
N VAL A 108 33.25 -39.43 -25.59
CA VAL A 108 32.13 -40.27 -25.14
C VAL A 108 30.84 -39.60 -25.58
N TYR A 109 30.03 -40.29 -26.37
CA TYR A 109 28.85 -39.73 -27.00
C TYR A 109 27.69 -40.74 -27.06
N VAL A 110 26.45 -40.25 -27.07
CA VAL A 110 25.22 -41.03 -27.16
C VAL A 110 24.48 -40.75 -28.47
N VAL A 111 23.99 -41.82 -29.10
CA VAL A 111 23.13 -41.79 -30.31
C VAL A 111 22.06 -42.86 -30.12
N SER A 112 20.78 -42.50 -30.32
CA SER A 112 19.64 -43.42 -30.26
C SER A 112 19.69 -44.35 -29.04
N ASP A 113 19.83 -43.74 -27.86
CA ASP A 113 19.89 -44.37 -26.53
C ASP A 113 21.08 -45.32 -26.25
N ALA A 114 22.00 -45.49 -27.19
CA ALA A 114 23.26 -46.22 -27.01
C ALA A 114 24.45 -45.27 -26.83
N THR A 115 25.27 -45.51 -25.80
CA THR A 115 26.47 -44.72 -25.51
C THR A 115 27.73 -45.40 -26.07
N TYR A 116 28.59 -44.62 -26.70
CA TYR A 116 29.82 -45.04 -27.35
C TYR A 116 31.00 -44.16 -26.97
N GLN A 117 32.19 -44.74 -26.93
CA GLN A 117 33.48 -44.05 -26.81
C GLN A 117 34.26 -44.27 -28.12
N CYS A 118 34.90 -43.22 -28.65
CA CYS A 118 35.88 -43.35 -29.73
C CYS A 118 37.00 -42.32 -29.60
N SER A 119 38.17 -42.62 -30.16
CA SER A 119 39.24 -41.62 -30.27
C SER A 119 38.94 -40.57 -31.34
N TRP A 120 39.52 -39.38 -31.23
CA TRP A 120 39.45 -38.34 -32.25
C TRP A 120 40.75 -37.54 -32.37
N SER A 121 40.85 -36.77 -33.45
CA SER A 121 41.98 -35.88 -33.73
C SER A 121 41.54 -34.75 -34.66
N LEU A 122 42.21 -33.60 -34.57
CA LEU A 122 41.91 -32.40 -35.35
C LEU A 122 43.11 -31.98 -36.20
N ALA A 123 42.93 -31.92 -37.52
CA ALA A 123 43.91 -31.38 -38.46
C ALA A 123 43.33 -30.12 -39.12
N GLY A 124 43.74 -28.94 -38.63
CA GLY A 124 43.16 -27.66 -39.06
C GLY A 124 41.71 -27.52 -38.61
N ARG A 125 40.75 -27.71 -39.53
CA ARG A 125 39.30 -27.81 -39.22
C ARG A 125 38.70 -29.19 -39.52
N THR A 126 39.50 -30.16 -39.96
CA THR A 126 39.03 -31.51 -40.27
C THR A 126 39.21 -32.42 -39.06
N VAL A 127 38.11 -32.91 -38.50
CA VAL A 127 38.13 -33.93 -37.44
C VAL A 127 38.14 -35.33 -38.06
N THR A 128 39.05 -36.18 -37.59
CA THR A 128 39.09 -37.61 -37.87
C THR A 128 38.80 -38.37 -36.58
N LEU A 129 37.83 -39.29 -36.57
CA LEU A 129 37.47 -40.10 -35.40
C LEU A 129 37.72 -41.61 -35.66
N GLY A 130 38.19 -42.32 -34.64
CA GLY A 130 38.42 -43.76 -34.63
C GLY A 130 37.13 -44.58 -34.60
N ALA A 131 37.27 -45.91 -34.54
CA ALA A 131 36.15 -46.83 -34.42
C ALA A 131 35.44 -46.69 -33.06
N PRO A 132 34.10 -46.73 -33.01
CA PRO A 132 33.35 -46.61 -31.76
C PRO A 132 33.22 -47.94 -30.99
N VAL A 133 33.25 -47.86 -29.67
CA VAL A 133 33.09 -48.96 -28.72
C VAL A 133 31.92 -48.63 -27.78
N ALA A 134 30.98 -49.54 -27.57
CA ALA A 134 29.82 -49.30 -26.71
C ALA A 134 30.19 -49.36 -25.21
N VAL A 135 29.61 -48.47 -24.40
CA VAL A 135 29.87 -48.33 -22.95
C VAL A 135 28.57 -48.08 -22.17
N VAL A 136 28.57 -48.37 -20.86
CA VAL A 136 27.40 -48.25 -19.96
C VAL A 136 27.84 -47.67 -18.61
N SER A 137 27.04 -46.77 -18.03
CA SER A 137 27.30 -46.12 -16.74
C SER A 137 26.54 -46.79 -15.58
N THR A 138 27.18 -46.85 -14.41
CA THR A 138 26.61 -47.39 -13.16
C THR A 138 26.89 -46.43 -12.02
N TYR A 139 25.89 -46.15 -11.17
CA TYR A 139 26.00 -45.27 -10.01
C TYR A 139 25.82 -46.05 -8.70
N VAL A 140 26.58 -45.67 -7.66
CA VAL A 140 26.51 -46.26 -6.31
C VAL A 140 26.54 -45.12 -5.26
N PRO A 141 25.54 -45.00 -4.37
CA PRO A 141 25.55 -44.04 -3.28
C PRO A 141 26.32 -44.55 -2.04
N ASP A 142 26.93 -43.63 -1.30
CA ASP A 142 27.78 -43.92 -0.13
C ASP A 142 27.00 -43.72 1.20
N PRO A 143 27.25 -44.52 2.28
CA PRO A 143 26.41 -44.50 3.48
C PRO A 143 26.93 -43.55 4.58
N LEU A 144 25.99 -43.05 5.40
CA LEU A 144 26.27 -42.20 6.56
C LEU A 144 27.17 -42.87 7.61
N ALA A 145 28.22 -42.17 8.05
CA ALA A 145 29.09 -42.58 9.14
C ALA A 145 29.09 -41.56 10.29
N THR A 146 28.61 -41.98 11.46
CA THR A 146 28.82 -41.30 12.75
C THR A 146 30.28 -41.49 13.21
N SER A 147 30.87 -40.51 13.90
CA SER A 147 32.07 -40.76 14.71
C SER A 147 32.15 -39.90 15.97
N ASP A 148 32.07 -40.56 17.12
CA ASP A 148 32.72 -40.11 18.35
C ASP A 148 34.19 -40.57 18.33
N GLY A 149 35.08 -39.77 18.93
CA GLY A 149 36.27 -40.21 19.68
C GLY A 149 37.29 -41.21 19.10
N ALA A 150 38.46 -40.65 18.74
CA ALA A 150 39.82 -41.13 19.11
C ALA A 150 40.56 -42.25 18.32
N GLU A 151 41.77 -41.89 17.85
CA GLU A 151 43.09 -42.54 18.08
C GLU A 151 43.38 -44.01 17.62
N VAL A 152 44.59 -44.42 17.18
CA VAL A 152 45.86 -43.77 16.70
C VAL A 152 46.76 -44.83 15.99
N ASP A 153 47.82 -44.39 15.30
CA ASP A 153 48.93 -45.18 14.69
C ASP A 153 48.59 -46.16 13.53
N GLY A 154 49.49 -46.48 12.58
CA GLY A 154 50.92 -46.16 12.38
C GLY A 154 51.66 -47.39 11.81
N THR A 155 52.85 -47.39 11.17
CA THR A 155 53.82 -46.42 10.59
C THR A 155 54.78 -47.26 9.70
N ALA A 156 55.53 -46.86 8.67
CA ALA A 156 55.66 -45.71 7.75
C ALA A 156 56.55 -46.25 6.55
N ALA A 157 57.40 -45.59 5.75
CA ALA A 157 57.91 -44.21 5.61
C ALA A 157 58.60 -44.02 4.20
N GLU A 158 58.64 -42.76 3.71
CA GLU A 158 59.78 -42.09 3.00
C GLU A 158 60.38 -42.66 1.68
N THR A 159 60.87 -41.85 0.71
CA THR A 159 61.90 -40.78 0.88
C THR A 159 61.89 -39.72 -0.25
N THR A 160 61.85 -38.42 0.10
CA THR A 160 62.53 -37.23 -0.54
C THR A 160 62.45 -36.92 -2.06
N VAL A 161 62.52 -35.67 -2.57
CA VAL A 161 62.40 -34.27 -2.05
C VAL A 161 62.28 -33.30 -3.24
N GLU A 162 61.49 -32.24 -3.14
CA GLU A 162 61.89 -30.86 -3.52
C GLU A 162 61.02 -29.83 -2.78
N ILE A 163 61.43 -28.55 -2.77
CA ILE A 163 61.11 -27.61 -1.66
C ILE A 163 60.64 -26.24 -2.18
N GLU A 164 59.56 -25.69 -1.61
CA GLU A 164 59.44 -24.23 -1.41
C GLU A 164 58.53 -23.83 -0.24
N ARG A 165 58.81 -22.68 0.41
CA ARG A 165 58.01 -22.08 1.50
C ARG A 165 58.20 -20.56 1.59
N ALA A 166 57.11 -19.82 1.33
CA ALA A 166 56.87 -18.41 1.73
C ALA A 166 57.78 -17.32 1.10
N ARG A 167 57.41 -16.02 1.05
CA ARG A 167 56.30 -15.30 1.71
C ARG A 167 55.85 -14.03 0.93
N THR A 168 54.55 -13.86 0.76
CA THR A 168 53.75 -12.61 0.61
C THR A 168 54.25 -11.42 -0.25
N VAL A 169 53.51 -11.14 -1.33
CA VAL A 169 52.96 -9.80 -1.66
C VAL A 169 51.49 -10.02 -2.05
N GLY A 170 50.58 -9.07 -1.82
CA GLY A 170 49.15 -9.27 -2.12
C GLY A 170 48.40 -7.99 -2.50
N ARG A 171 47.13 -8.15 -2.93
CA ARG A 171 46.15 -7.06 -2.99
C ARG A 171 44.73 -7.62 -2.74
N VAL A 172 43.95 -6.86 -1.98
CA VAL A 172 42.53 -7.11 -1.66
C VAL A 172 41.62 -6.51 -2.73
N LEU A 173 40.45 -7.12 -2.95
CA LEU A 173 39.25 -6.39 -3.36
C LEU A 173 38.01 -7.08 -2.76
N GLU A 174 37.66 -6.68 -1.54
CA GLU A 174 36.30 -6.82 -1.03
C GLU A 174 35.39 -5.86 -1.81
N ALA A 175 34.14 -6.26 -2.02
CA ALA A 175 33.08 -5.36 -2.45
C ALA A 175 32.05 -5.24 -1.32
N ALA A 176 32.45 -4.57 -0.24
CA ALA A 176 31.49 -4.08 0.72
C ALA A 176 30.60 -3.05 0.04
N GLY A 177 29.29 -3.28 0.02
CA GLY A 177 28.33 -2.22 -0.23
C GLY A 177 28.26 -1.34 1.02
N THR A 178 28.93 -0.20 1.00
CA THR A 178 28.74 0.82 2.03
C THR A 178 27.35 1.45 1.92
N ASP A 179 27.00 2.20 2.97
CA ASP A 179 25.81 3.05 3.10
C ASP A 179 24.63 2.35 3.82
N GLU A 180 24.45 2.72 5.09
CA GLU A 180 23.25 2.39 5.86
C GLU A 180 22.04 3.16 5.29
N GLY A 181 21.02 2.43 4.81
CA GLY A 181 19.68 2.98 4.54
C GLY A 181 19.23 3.06 3.08
N THR A 182 20.10 2.86 2.09
CA THR A 182 19.71 2.88 0.66
C THR A 182 19.19 1.53 0.16
N GLY A 183 17.92 1.26 0.46
CA GLY A 183 17.23 0.01 0.08
C GLY A 183 16.96 -0.15 -1.43
N GLY A 184 16.82 -1.41 -1.86
CA GLY A 184 16.45 -1.78 -3.23
C GLY A 184 17.10 -3.10 -3.65
N ARG A 185 16.43 -4.24 -3.37
CA ARG A 185 16.96 -5.55 -3.79
C ARG A 185 16.93 -5.68 -5.32
N ILE A 186 17.95 -6.33 -5.87
CA ILE A 186 18.11 -6.53 -7.31
C ILE A 186 18.05 -8.01 -7.62
N TYR A 187 17.19 -8.40 -8.55
CA TYR A 187 17.02 -9.77 -9.02
C TYR A 187 17.43 -9.88 -10.49
N ARG A 188 18.20 -10.91 -10.86
CA ARG A 188 18.37 -11.30 -12.26
C ARG A 188 17.18 -12.15 -12.63
N VAL A 189 16.45 -11.72 -13.67
CA VAL A 189 15.16 -12.31 -14.03
C VAL A 189 15.01 -12.47 -15.53
N ARG A 190 14.22 -13.47 -15.94
CA ARG A 190 13.71 -13.62 -17.29
C ARG A 190 12.35 -12.93 -17.37
N ILE A 191 12.22 -11.92 -18.22
CA ILE A 191 10.96 -11.19 -18.45
C ILE A 191 9.97 -12.08 -19.21
N ILE A 192 10.46 -12.79 -20.23
CA ILE A 192 9.68 -13.70 -21.09
C ILE A 192 10.62 -14.69 -21.78
N ALA A 193 10.19 -15.94 -21.90
CA ALA A 193 10.81 -16.96 -22.74
C ALA A 193 10.30 -16.90 -24.20
N TYR A 194 11.16 -17.22 -25.18
CA TYR A 194 10.74 -17.25 -26.59
C TYR A 194 9.82 -18.46 -26.89
N GLY A 195 8.97 -18.35 -27.89
CA GLY A 195 8.08 -19.44 -28.33
C GLY A 195 6.62 -19.23 -27.95
N GLU A 196 5.89 -20.32 -27.65
CA GLU A 196 4.44 -20.27 -27.35
C GLU A 196 4.16 -19.97 -25.88
N SER A 197 3.22 -19.04 -25.66
CA SER A 197 2.63 -18.73 -24.36
C SER A 197 1.34 -19.53 -24.13
N LYS A 198 0.97 -19.74 -22.86
CA LYS A 198 -0.32 -20.32 -22.44
C LYS A 198 -1.52 -19.64 -23.14
N ASN A 199 -1.40 -18.35 -23.44
CA ASN A 199 -2.45 -17.51 -24.02
C ASN A 199 -2.56 -17.61 -25.55
N MET A 200 -2.10 -18.71 -26.17
CA MET A 200 -2.11 -18.96 -27.62
C MET A 200 -1.42 -17.87 -28.47
N ARG A 201 -0.54 -17.07 -27.85
CA ARG A 201 0.36 -16.14 -28.55
C ARG A 201 1.74 -16.76 -28.69
N ARG A 202 2.37 -16.63 -29.85
CA ARG A 202 3.76 -17.03 -30.08
C ARG A 202 4.63 -15.79 -30.20
N TYR A 203 5.76 -15.77 -29.50
CA TYR A 203 6.71 -14.66 -29.46
C TYR A 203 8.05 -15.12 -30.09
N PRO A 204 8.27 -14.86 -31.39
CA PRO A 204 9.51 -15.25 -32.05
C PRO A 204 10.72 -14.51 -31.47
N GLU A 205 11.81 -15.24 -31.27
CA GLU A 205 13.09 -14.71 -30.80
C GLU A 205 13.53 -13.47 -31.60
N THR A 206 13.38 -13.50 -32.93
CA THR A 206 13.74 -12.39 -33.83
C THR A 206 12.99 -11.10 -33.52
N VAL A 207 11.71 -11.19 -33.14
CA VAL A 207 10.85 -10.04 -32.80
C VAL A 207 11.16 -9.55 -31.39
N MET A 208 11.37 -10.47 -30.44
CA MET A 208 11.71 -10.10 -29.06
C MET A 208 13.13 -9.50 -28.96
N ARG A 209 14.09 -9.97 -29.77
CA ARG A 209 15.44 -9.38 -29.91
C ARG A 209 15.37 -7.93 -30.42
N GLN A 210 14.46 -7.61 -31.34
CA GLN A 210 14.25 -6.23 -31.80
C GLN A 210 13.56 -5.37 -30.74
N ALA A 211 12.73 -5.96 -29.88
CA ALA A 211 12.00 -5.26 -28.83
C ALA A 211 12.85 -4.86 -27.61
N VAL A 212 14.07 -5.39 -27.44
CA VAL A 212 14.94 -5.14 -26.26
C VAL A 212 14.99 -3.67 -25.82
N PRO A 213 15.20 -2.66 -26.69
CA PRO A 213 15.29 -1.26 -26.27
C PRO A 213 13.98 -0.68 -25.71
N LEU A 214 12.84 -1.35 -25.92
CA LEU A 214 11.53 -0.95 -25.37
C LEU A 214 11.32 -1.43 -23.92
N TYR A 215 12.13 -2.38 -23.45
CA TYR A 215 12.07 -2.91 -22.08
C TYR A 215 13.04 -2.22 -21.12
N GLU A 216 14.07 -1.53 -21.61
CA GLU A 216 15.02 -0.80 -20.76
C GLU A 216 14.29 0.38 -20.08
N GLY A 217 14.30 0.43 -18.74
CA GLY A 217 13.50 1.38 -17.97
C GLY A 217 12.00 1.07 -17.90
N ALA A 218 11.54 -0.09 -18.41
CA ALA A 218 10.16 -0.52 -18.25
C ALA A 218 9.83 -0.74 -16.76
N LYS A 219 8.57 -0.48 -16.38
CA LYS A 219 8.09 -0.61 -15.01
C LYS A 219 7.71 -2.06 -14.69
N ALA A 220 7.81 -2.43 -13.41
CA ALA A 220 7.27 -3.67 -12.86
C ALA A 220 6.24 -3.34 -11.79
N TYR A 221 5.05 -3.91 -11.92
CA TYR A 221 3.97 -3.87 -10.93
C TYR A 221 3.75 -5.27 -10.32
N ASP A 222 3.06 -5.35 -9.18
CA ASP A 222 2.62 -6.61 -8.54
C ASP A 222 1.32 -7.20 -9.12
N ARG A 223 0.79 -6.56 -10.18
CA ARG A 223 -0.36 -6.98 -10.97
C ARG A 223 -0.32 -6.31 -12.33
N HIS A 224 -0.94 -6.92 -13.34
CA HIS A 224 -1.23 -6.23 -14.59
C HIS A 224 -2.19 -5.05 -14.34
N ARG A 225 -1.90 -3.92 -15.00
CA ARG A 225 -2.69 -2.69 -14.88
C ARG A 225 -3.96 -2.77 -15.73
N SER A 226 -5.07 -2.30 -15.18
CA SER A 226 -6.30 -2.10 -15.96
C SER A 226 -6.19 -0.89 -16.90
N ASP A 227 -7.09 -0.79 -17.88
CA ASP A 227 -7.23 0.42 -18.71
C ASP A 227 -7.47 1.69 -17.87
N GLU A 228 -8.01 1.57 -16.65
CA GLU A 228 -8.20 2.69 -15.72
C GLU A 228 -6.93 3.03 -14.94
N ASP A 229 -6.17 2.04 -14.46
CA ASP A 229 -4.82 2.25 -13.90
C ASP A 229 -3.90 2.91 -14.94
N MET A 230 -4.02 2.52 -16.22
CA MET A 230 -3.27 3.11 -17.33
C MET A 230 -3.67 4.55 -17.63
N ARG A 231 -4.98 4.84 -17.77
CA ARG A 231 -5.49 6.21 -18.03
C ARG A 231 -5.27 7.19 -16.88
N SER A 232 -5.36 6.73 -15.63
CA SER A 232 -5.11 7.55 -14.43
C SER A 232 -3.62 7.82 -14.17
N GLY A 233 -2.71 7.05 -14.78
CA GLY A 233 -1.28 7.16 -14.54
C GLY A 233 -0.82 6.66 -13.17
N THR A 234 -1.67 5.92 -12.43
CA THR A 234 -1.42 5.53 -11.05
C THR A 234 -0.11 4.73 -10.84
N ILE A 235 0.49 4.94 -9.67
CA ILE A 235 1.65 4.18 -9.16
C ILE A 235 1.24 3.05 -8.20
N ALA A 236 -0.06 2.83 -7.98
CA ALA A 236 -0.53 1.72 -7.17
C ALA A 236 -0.03 0.37 -7.74
N GLY A 237 0.54 -0.47 -6.86
CA GLY A 237 1.15 -1.74 -7.24
C GLY A 237 2.55 -1.64 -7.87
N LEU A 238 3.14 -0.45 -8.06
CA LEU A 238 4.49 -0.31 -8.62
C LEU A 238 5.53 -0.89 -7.65
N VAL A 239 6.25 -1.93 -8.08
CA VAL A 239 7.27 -2.61 -7.25
C VAL A 239 8.69 -2.35 -7.71
N GLY A 240 8.93 -1.98 -8.97
CA GLY A 240 10.28 -1.78 -9.48
C GLY A 240 10.37 -1.32 -10.94
N HIS A 241 11.57 -1.43 -11.49
CA HIS A 241 11.86 -1.18 -12.91
C HIS A 241 12.98 -2.11 -13.41
N TYR A 242 13.05 -2.29 -14.73
CA TYR A 242 14.08 -3.09 -15.39
C TYR A 242 15.23 -2.24 -15.89
N ARG A 243 16.45 -2.78 -15.76
CA ARG A 243 17.66 -2.26 -16.43
C ARG A 243 18.53 -3.42 -16.93
N ASN A 244 19.55 -3.10 -17.72
CA ASN A 244 20.46 -4.08 -18.30
C ASN A 244 19.72 -5.18 -19.08
N VAL A 245 18.68 -4.79 -19.84
CA VAL A 245 17.86 -5.74 -20.60
C VAL A 245 18.66 -6.31 -21.76
N THR A 246 18.65 -7.63 -21.86
CA THR A 246 19.48 -8.42 -22.76
C THR A 246 18.67 -9.58 -23.32
N ALA A 247 18.77 -9.81 -24.63
CA ALA A 247 18.18 -10.98 -25.25
C ALA A 247 19.11 -12.20 -25.08
N ALA A 248 18.85 -13.00 -24.03
CA ALA A 248 19.53 -14.26 -23.76
C ALA A 248 19.11 -15.35 -24.77
N ALA A 249 19.55 -16.59 -24.56
CA ALA A 249 19.24 -17.71 -25.45
C ALA A 249 17.79 -18.23 -25.30
N GLU A 250 17.26 -18.26 -24.07
CA GLU A 250 15.92 -18.80 -23.79
C GLU A 250 14.83 -17.72 -23.73
N GLY A 251 15.19 -16.44 -23.70
CA GLY A 251 14.26 -15.34 -23.50
C GLY A 251 14.92 -13.97 -23.33
N LEU A 252 14.11 -12.96 -23.04
CA LEU A 252 14.61 -11.67 -22.56
C LEU A 252 14.94 -11.76 -21.08
N GLU A 253 16.16 -11.36 -20.70
CA GLU A 253 16.62 -11.27 -19.31
C GLU A 253 17.01 -9.84 -18.95
N ALA A 254 16.81 -9.47 -17.69
CA ALA A 254 17.07 -8.15 -17.17
C ALA A 254 17.41 -8.19 -15.67
N ASP A 255 17.88 -7.06 -15.17
CA ASP A 255 18.03 -6.83 -13.74
C ASP A 255 16.78 -6.06 -13.26
N LEU A 256 15.91 -6.72 -12.51
CA LEU A 256 14.76 -6.11 -11.85
C LEU A 256 15.23 -5.43 -10.57
N VAL A 257 15.15 -4.10 -10.54
CA VAL A 257 15.48 -3.26 -9.38
C VAL A 257 14.17 -2.96 -8.64
N LEU A 258 14.00 -3.54 -7.45
CA LEU A 258 12.85 -3.28 -6.60
C LEU A 258 12.99 -1.95 -5.85
N LEU A 259 11.86 -1.31 -5.58
CA LEU A 259 11.77 -0.17 -4.67
C LEU A 259 11.99 -0.62 -3.22
N PRO A 260 12.50 0.26 -2.31
CA PRO A 260 12.68 -0.07 -0.89
C PRO A 260 11.40 -0.57 -0.20
N SER A 261 10.23 -0.13 -0.66
CA SER A 261 8.91 -0.48 -0.13
C SER A 261 8.35 -1.80 -0.64
N ALA A 262 8.94 -2.42 -1.66
CA ALA A 262 8.41 -3.62 -2.33
C ALA A 262 8.81 -4.94 -1.63
N ALA A 263 8.68 -4.98 -0.31
CA ALA A 263 9.10 -6.12 0.52
C ALA A 263 8.32 -7.41 0.18
N HIS A 264 7.02 -7.32 -0.11
CA HIS A 264 6.20 -8.47 -0.52
C HIS A 264 6.66 -9.08 -1.84
N ALA A 265 7.05 -8.25 -2.81
CA ALA A 265 7.63 -8.70 -4.07
C ALA A 265 8.99 -9.37 -3.85
N ALA A 266 9.83 -8.81 -2.98
CA ALA A 266 11.11 -9.41 -2.62
C ALA A 266 10.96 -10.79 -1.97
N GLU A 267 10.07 -10.93 -0.98
CA GLU A 267 9.76 -12.19 -0.31
C GLU A 267 9.20 -13.25 -1.29
N ALA A 268 8.29 -12.85 -2.19
CA ALA A 268 7.72 -13.75 -3.19
C ALA A 268 8.75 -14.22 -4.23
N LEU A 269 9.67 -13.35 -4.67
CA LEU A 269 10.74 -13.70 -5.61
C LEU A 269 11.81 -14.58 -4.94
N ASP A 270 12.18 -14.31 -3.68
CA ASP A 270 13.06 -15.19 -2.89
C ASP A 270 12.46 -16.59 -2.74
N ALA A 271 11.20 -16.68 -2.32
CA ALA A 271 10.50 -17.95 -2.15
C ALA A 271 10.34 -18.71 -3.49
N SER A 272 10.22 -17.98 -4.60
CA SER A 272 10.19 -18.57 -5.95
C SER A 272 11.55 -19.08 -6.41
N ILE A 273 12.66 -18.45 -5.99
CA ILE A 273 14.03 -18.95 -6.24
C ILE A 273 14.29 -20.18 -5.37
N ALA A 274 13.85 -20.19 -4.11
CA ALA A 274 13.95 -21.36 -3.23
C ALA A 274 13.15 -22.56 -3.78
N ALA A 275 11.89 -22.35 -4.18
CA ALA A 275 11.06 -23.37 -4.81
C ALA A 275 11.72 -23.95 -6.09
N GLN A 276 12.27 -23.10 -6.96
CA GLN A 276 13.01 -23.54 -8.14
C GLN A 276 14.28 -24.35 -7.78
N ALA A 277 14.99 -24.02 -6.70
CA ALA A 277 16.14 -24.77 -6.22
C ALA A 277 15.77 -26.17 -5.67
N GLU A 278 14.54 -26.33 -5.15
CA GLU A 278 13.95 -27.61 -4.76
C GLU A 278 13.32 -28.38 -5.95
N GLY A 279 13.39 -27.82 -7.18
CA GLY A 279 12.79 -28.41 -8.38
C GLY A 279 11.27 -28.24 -8.48
N LEU A 280 10.68 -27.39 -7.65
CA LEU A 280 9.27 -27.01 -7.69
C LEU A 280 9.04 -25.85 -8.67
N ALA A 281 7.78 -25.65 -9.06
CA ALA A 281 7.40 -24.50 -9.88
C ALA A 281 7.60 -23.17 -9.12
N PRO A 282 7.98 -22.07 -9.79
CA PRO A 282 8.07 -20.76 -9.15
C PRO A 282 6.70 -20.30 -8.63
N ILE A 283 6.67 -19.72 -7.43
CA ILE A 283 5.44 -19.28 -6.74
C ILE A 283 4.88 -18.00 -7.38
N VAL A 284 5.77 -17.13 -7.85
CA VAL A 284 5.49 -16.02 -8.76
C VAL A 284 6.50 -16.02 -9.90
N GLY A 285 6.05 -15.60 -11.08
CA GLY A 285 6.88 -15.33 -12.25
C GLY A 285 6.65 -13.91 -12.78
N ILE A 286 7.12 -13.67 -14.01
CA ILE A 286 6.98 -12.40 -14.71
C ILE A 286 6.16 -12.60 -15.97
N SER A 287 5.28 -11.64 -16.26
CA SER A 287 4.51 -11.56 -17.48
C SER A 287 4.55 -10.14 -18.01
N HIS A 288 4.93 -9.95 -19.28
CA HIS A 288 4.91 -8.63 -19.91
C HIS A 288 3.47 -8.15 -20.18
N ASP A 289 3.26 -6.84 -20.22
CA ASP A 289 2.15 -6.22 -20.95
C ASP A 289 2.70 -5.31 -22.05
N VAL A 290 2.22 -5.52 -23.27
CA VAL A 290 2.78 -4.94 -24.49
C VAL A 290 1.71 -4.71 -25.56
N TYR A 291 1.85 -3.58 -26.26
CA TYR A 291 1.21 -3.39 -27.55
C TYR A 291 2.13 -3.94 -28.65
N GLY A 292 1.54 -4.61 -29.64
CA GLY A 292 2.28 -5.20 -30.75
C GLY A 292 1.35 -5.64 -31.87
N THR A 293 1.91 -5.81 -33.07
CA THR A 293 1.20 -6.35 -34.22
C THR A 293 1.34 -7.87 -34.24
N PHE A 294 0.22 -8.58 -34.37
CA PHE A 294 0.17 -10.05 -34.38
C PHE A 294 -0.44 -10.55 -35.69
N ARG A 295 0.13 -11.62 -36.27
CA ARG A 295 -0.45 -12.36 -37.39
C ARG A 295 -1.11 -13.64 -36.89
N VAL A 296 -2.28 -13.98 -37.44
CA VAL A 296 -2.91 -15.27 -37.16
C VAL A 296 -2.25 -16.34 -38.02
N VAL A 297 -1.67 -17.34 -37.38
CA VAL A 297 -1.10 -18.53 -38.00
C VAL A 297 -2.02 -19.72 -37.70
N ARG A 298 -2.15 -20.65 -38.66
CA ARG A 298 -2.84 -21.93 -38.47
C ARG A 298 -1.85 -23.07 -38.61
N GLU A 299 -1.74 -23.88 -37.57
CA GLU A 299 -0.92 -25.09 -37.55
C GLU A 299 -1.81 -26.26 -37.10
N GLY A 300 -2.15 -27.12 -38.05
CA GLY A 300 -3.24 -28.09 -37.89
C GLY A 300 -4.57 -27.39 -37.57
N ASP A 301 -5.32 -27.94 -36.61
CA ASP A 301 -6.59 -27.37 -36.13
C ASP A 301 -6.41 -26.17 -35.16
N ARG A 302 -5.17 -25.84 -34.76
CA ARG A 302 -4.89 -24.73 -33.81
C ARG A 302 -4.69 -23.41 -34.55
N GLN A 303 -5.35 -22.36 -34.06
CA GLN A 303 -5.10 -20.96 -34.42
C GLN A 303 -4.24 -20.32 -33.33
N LEU A 304 -3.14 -19.69 -33.72
CA LEU A 304 -2.20 -19.02 -32.81
C LEU A 304 -1.86 -17.62 -33.32
N HIS A 305 -1.61 -16.70 -32.40
CA HIS A 305 -1.31 -15.30 -32.69
C HIS A 305 0.20 -15.05 -32.56
N GLU A 306 0.92 -15.07 -33.68
CA GLU A 306 2.37 -14.87 -33.70
C GLU A 306 2.71 -13.38 -33.77
N ALA A 307 3.54 -12.90 -32.85
CA ALA A 307 4.00 -11.51 -32.84
C ALA A 307 4.86 -11.21 -34.07
N VAL A 308 4.59 -10.09 -34.73
CA VAL A 308 5.32 -9.58 -35.90
C VAL A 308 6.20 -8.38 -35.53
N ALA A 309 5.69 -7.51 -34.65
CA ALA A 309 6.47 -6.46 -33.99
C ALA A 309 5.88 -6.16 -32.61
N ILE A 310 6.73 -5.84 -31.63
CA ILE A 310 6.30 -5.16 -30.40
C ILE A 310 6.42 -3.65 -30.67
N THR A 311 5.36 -2.89 -30.43
CA THR A 311 5.32 -1.44 -30.71
C THR A 311 5.60 -0.61 -29.46
N SER A 312 5.21 -1.07 -28.29
CA SER A 312 5.56 -0.48 -26.99
C SER A 312 5.35 -1.48 -25.85
N VAL A 313 6.13 -1.31 -24.78
CA VAL A 313 5.99 -2.05 -23.53
C VAL A 313 5.31 -1.13 -22.50
N ASN A 314 4.26 -1.63 -21.85
CA ASN A 314 3.58 -0.88 -20.78
C ASN A 314 4.25 -1.16 -19.43
N SER A 315 4.52 -2.44 -19.18
CA SER A 315 5.17 -2.97 -17.98
C SER A 315 5.61 -4.43 -18.19
N ALA A 316 6.34 -4.98 -17.24
CA ALA A 316 6.40 -6.42 -17.06
C ALA A 316 6.29 -6.78 -15.58
N ASP A 317 5.23 -7.50 -15.25
CA ASP A 317 4.63 -7.50 -13.91
C ASP A 317 4.81 -8.85 -13.23
N ILE A 318 4.96 -8.81 -11.92
CA ILE A 318 5.05 -10.00 -11.08
C ILE A 318 3.65 -10.59 -10.96
N VAL A 319 3.51 -11.87 -11.30
CA VAL A 319 2.22 -12.59 -11.32
C VAL A 319 2.38 -13.99 -10.76
N SER A 320 1.33 -14.55 -10.16
CA SER A 320 1.30 -15.95 -9.72
C SER A 320 1.49 -16.93 -10.89
N GLU A 321 0.85 -16.66 -12.02
CA GLU A 321 0.89 -17.51 -13.21
C GLU A 321 1.48 -16.81 -14.43
N PRO A 322 2.81 -16.87 -14.67
CA PRO A 322 3.40 -16.33 -15.88
C PRO A 322 2.86 -17.07 -17.12
N ALA A 323 2.36 -16.30 -18.09
CA ALA A 323 1.81 -16.86 -19.33
C ALA A 323 2.89 -17.34 -20.32
N ALA A 324 4.12 -16.81 -20.21
CA ALA A 324 5.19 -17.00 -21.19
C ALA A 324 6.57 -17.26 -20.54
N GLY A 325 6.61 -17.98 -19.41
CA GLY A 325 7.87 -18.47 -18.82
C GLY A 325 8.85 -17.40 -18.31
N GLY A 326 8.35 -16.20 -17.96
CA GLY A 326 9.14 -15.23 -17.20
C GLY A 326 9.21 -15.64 -15.72
N GLN A 327 10.39 -15.53 -15.10
CA GLN A 327 10.66 -15.96 -13.72
C GLN A 327 11.96 -15.35 -13.17
N ALA A 328 12.11 -15.29 -11.85
CA ALA A 328 13.38 -14.89 -11.22
C ALA A 328 14.39 -16.03 -11.21
N GLN A 329 15.66 -15.72 -11.54
CA GLN A 329 16.74 -16.70 -11.64
C GLN A 329 17.66 -16.68 -10.41
N ARG A 330 18.03 -15.49 -9.92
CA ARG A 330 18.86 -15.31 -8.70
C ARG A 330 18.81 -13.88 -8.16
N VAL A 331 19.13 -13.72 -6.88
CA VAL A 331 19.48 -12.41 -6.30
C VAL A 331 20.82 -11.93 -6.87
N VAL A 332 20.92 -10.62 -7.11
CA VAL A 332 22.15 -9.93 -7.59
C VAL A 332 22.70 -9.01 -6.49
N ALA A 333 21.83 -8.36 -5.71
CA ALA A 333 22.20 -7.61 -4.51
C ALA A 333 21.05 -7.64 -3.49
N GLY A 334 21.39 -7.83 -2.21
CA GLY A 334 20.42 -7.78 -1.11
C GLY A 334 21.09 -7.84 0.26
N GLY A 335 20.92 -6.78 1.06
CA GLY A 335 21.40 -6.71 2.44
C GLY A 335 20.29 -6.99 3.45
N THR A 336 20.10 -8.25 3.82
CA THR A 336 19.33 -8.68 5.00
C THR A 336 19.89 -10.02 5.49
N THR A 337 20.60 -10.04 6.63
CA THR A 337 21.01 -11.28 7.30
C THR A 337 19.83 -11.95 8.02
N PRO A 338 19.76 -13.30 8.04
CA PRO A 338 18.90 -14.02 8.99
C PRO A 338 19.37 -13.81 10.44
N PRO A 339 18.50 -13.98 11.45
CA PRO A 339 18.89 -13.83 12.85
C PRO A 339 19.70 -15.03 13.36
N THR A 340 20.89 -14.75 13.91
CA THR A 340 21.65 -15.67 14.77
C THR A 340 22.20 -14.92 15.99
N ASP A 341 22.31 -15.62 17.12
CA ASP A 341 22.48 -15.02 18.45
C ASP A 341 23.90 -14.58 18.84
N ALA A 342 23.94 -13.72 19.86
CA ALA A 342 25.02 -13.44 20.80
C ALA A 342 26.30 -12.70 20.32
N GLY A 343 26.49 -11.48 20.84
CA GLY A 343 27.75 -10.73 20.72
C GLY A 343 27.66 -9.28 21.22
N THR A 344 27.85 -9.04 22.52
CA THR A 344 27.87 -7.69 23.11
C THR A 344 29.09 -6.88 22.60
N PRO A 345 28.93 -5.60 22.20
CA PRO A 345 29.97 -4.87 21.45
C PRO A 345 31.12 -4.34 22.31
N SER A 346 32.23 -3.96 21.66
CA SER A 346 33.38 -3.29 22.27
C SER A 346 33.86 -2.08 21.47
N ALA A 347 33.22 -0.94 21.77
CA ALA A 347 33.85 0.36 22.00
C ALA A 347 34.55 1.18 20.87
N GLU A 348 34.74 2.45 21.25
CA GLU A 348 35.65 3.49 20.76
C GLU A 348 35.18 4.42 19.61
N HIS A 349 35.38 5.72 19.87
CA HIS A 349 34.99 6.83 19.00
C HIS A 349 36.01 7.07 17.88
N SER A 350 35.53 7.58 16.75
CA SER A 350 36.28 8.60 16.00
C SER A 350 35.32 9.69 15.52
N GLU A 351 35.77 10.95 15.53
CA GLU A 351 34.95 12.11 15.21
C GLU A 351 35.08 12.43 13.71
N GLU A 352 33.95 12.49 12.98
CA GLU A 352 33.94 12.91 11.57
C GLU A 352 33.22 14.25 11.39
N ASN A 353 33.94 15.24 10.83
CA ASN A 353 33.44 16.59 10.57
C ASN A 353 32.43 16.61 9.42
N THR A 354 31.15 16.40 9.76
CA THR A 354 30.04 16.59 8.81
C THR A 354 29.65 18.06 8.73
N VAL A 355 29.86 18.67 7.56
CA VAL A 355 29.26 19.97 7.23
C VAL A 355 27.77 19.75 6.94
N PRO A 356 26.84 20.41 7.66
CA PRO A 356 25.42 20.20 7.43
C PRO A 356 24.99 20.74 6.06
N ALA A 357 24.08 20.01 5.40
CA ALA A 357 23.42 20.51 4.20
C ALA A 357 22.50 21.70 4.55
N PRO A 358 22.43 22.75 3.72
CA PRO A 358 21.66 23.96 4.03
C PRO A 358 20.16 23.66 4.15
N THR A 359 19.54 24.28 5.13
CA THR A 359 18.12 24.13 5.43
C THR A 359 17.24 24.78 4.36
N ARG A 360 15.96 24.37 4.32
CA ARG A 360 14.95 24.96 3.43
C ARG A 360 14.82 26.48 3.60
N GLU A 361 15.05 27.01 4.80
CA GLU A 361 14.95 28.43 5.11
C GLU A 361 16.16 29.22 4.60
N GLU A 362 17.37 28.66 4.70
CA GLU A 362 18.59 29.23 4.11
C GLU A 362 18.52 29.25 2.57
N ILE A 363 17.97 28.20 1.96
CA ILE A 363 17.73 28.14 0.50
C ILE A 363 16.70 29.19 0.07
N LEU A 364 15.62 29.40 0.83
CA LEU A 364 14.66 30.48 0.56
C LEU A 364 15.30 31.87 0.73
N ALA A 365 16.13 32.07 1.76
CA ALA A 365 16.83 33.33 1.98
C ALA A 365 17.75 33.67 0.81
N ALA A 366 18.56 32.71 0.33
CA ALA A 366 19.41 32.88 -0.84
C ALA A 366 18.61 33.24 -2.11
N LEU A 367 17.51 32.53 -2.38
CA LEU A 367 16.63 32.81 -3.53
C LEU A 367 15.89 34.15 -3.43
N SER A 368 15.71 34.70 -2.23
CA SER A 368 15.09 36.03 -2.01
C SER A 368 16.05 37.21 -2.23
N GLY A 369 17.36 36.97 -2.18
CA GLY A 369 18.40 37.97 -2.40
C GLY A 369 19.09 37.89 -3.77
N ALA A 370 18.82 36.86 -4.56
CA ALA A 370 19.41 36.63 -5.87
C ALA A 370 19.02 37.72 -6.89
N THR A 371 19.96 38.13 -7.74
CA THR A 371 19.68 39.13 -8.79
C THR A 371 18.87 38.53 -9.94
N PRO A 372 18.16 39.36 -10.74
CA PRO A 372 17.42 38.89 -11.91
C PRO A 372 18.28 38.14 -12.95
N GLU A 373 19.58 38.45 -13.02
CA GLU A 373 20.53 37.81 -13.93
C GLU A 373 20.93 36.41 -13.46
N GLU A 374 21.12 36.22 -12.15
CA GLU A 374 21.39 34.92 -11.53
C GLU A 374 20.17 33.99 -11.59
N LEU A 375 18.96 34.53 -11.36
CA LEU A 375 17.70 33.79 -11.50
C LEU A 375 17.46 33.35 -12.95
N ALA A 376 17.70 34.23 -13.92
CA ALA A 376 17.58 33.91 -15.34
C ALA A 376 18.59 32.83 -15.79
N ALA A 377 19.81 32.83 -15.25
CA ALA A 377 20.80 31.79 -15.50
C ALA A 377 20.38 30.41 -14.98
N ALA A 378 19.55 30.36 -13.92
CA ALA A 378 18.93 29.15 -13.39
C ALA A 378 17.59 28.78 -14.08
N GLY A 379 17.13 29.55 -15.09
CA GLY A 379 15.85 29.34 -15.76
C GLY A 379 14.62 29.77 -14.95
N LEU A 380 14.81 30.61 -13.92
CA LEU A 380 13.77 31.09 -13.01
C LEU A 380 13.47 32.59 -13.23
N ALA A 381 12.26 33.02 -12.87
CA ALA A 381 11.85 34.41 -12.90
C ALA A 381 10.88 34.74 -11.76
N HIS A 382 10.92 35.96 -11.24
CA HIS A 382 9.92 36.43 -10.27
C HIS A 382 8.59 36.72 -10.95
N ALA A 383 7.48 36.38 -10.29
CA ALA A 383 6.14 36.75 -10.72
C ALA A 383 5.92 38.27 -10.57
N PRO A 384 5.21 38.93 -11.50
CA PRO A 384 4.89 40.36 -11.37
C PRO A 384 3.91 40.60 -10.22
N ALA A 385 4.23 41.56 -9.35
CA ALA A 385 3.40 41.88 -8.19
C ALA A 385 2.09 42.61 -8.58
N PRO A 386 0.96 42.33 -7.91
CA PRO A 386 -0.32 42.99 -8.18
C PRO A 386 -0.30 44.44 -7.69
N THR A 387 -0.51 45.39 -8.59
CA THR A 387 -0.58 46.83 -8.25
C THR A 387 -1.98 47.19 -7.77
N THR A 388 -2.14 47.37 -6.46
CA THR A 388 -3.44 47.69 -5.84
C THR A 388 -3.70 49.21 -5.78
N GLU A 389 -4.15 49.82 -6.87
CA GLU A 389 -4.65 51.21 -6.80
C GLU A 389 -6.01 51.28 -6.09
N THR A 390 -6.09 52.15 -5.08
CA THR A 390 -7.28 52.31 -4.23
C THR A 390 -8.08 53.54 -4.65
N THR A 391 -9.34 53.36 -5.04
CA THR A 391 -10.26 54.49 -5.29
C THR A 391 -11.63 54.22 -4.68
N GLN A 392 -12.04 55.05 -3.71
CA GLN A 392 -13.41 55.09 -3.18
C GLN A 392 -14.23 56.23 -3.81
N PRO A 393 -15.58 56.19 -3.74
CA PRO A 393 -16.41 56.74 -4.81
C PRO A 393 -16.73 58.23 -4.70
N THR A 394 -16.86 58.88 -5.86
CA THR A 394 -17.54 60.18 -6.02
C THR A 394 -18.91 59.96 -6.64
N ALA A 395 -19.94 60.66 -6.16
CA ALA A 395 -21.32 60.48 -6.62
C ALA A 395 -21.55 61.00 -8.05
N PRO A 396 -22.34 60.29 -8.89
CA PRO A 396 -22.63 60.72 -10.26
C PRO A 396 -23.68 61.83 -10.31
N ALA A 397 -23.33 62.94 -10.96
CA ALA A 397 -24.30 63.90 -11.51
C ALA A 397 -24.81 63.40 -12.90
N PRO A 398 -25.99 63.83 -13.37
CA PRO A 398 -26.70 63.12 -14.44
C PRO A 398 -26.32 63.52 -15.88
N ALA A 399 -26.83 62.69 -16.81
CA ALA A 399 -27.01 62.90 -18.25
C ALA A 399 -25.82 62.66 -19.20
N ALA A 400 -25.80 61.46 -19.80
CA ALA A 400 -26.10 61.28 -21.22
C ALA A 400 -26.56 59.83 -21.49
N GLN A 401 -27.57 59.61 -22.34
CA GLN A 401 -27.87 58.27 -22.87
C GLN A 401 -26.99 58.00 -24.10
N PRO A 402 -26.18 56.94 -24.12
CA PRO A 402 -25.57 56.47 -25.37
C PRO A 402 -26.65 55.82 -26.23
N THR A 403 -26.77 56.23 -27.50
CA THR A 403 -27.66 55.58 -28.47
C THR A 403 -27.10 54.20 -28.82
N GLU A 404 -27.77 53.12 -28.38
CA GLU A 404 -27.35 51.74 -28.65
C GLU A 404 -27.16 51.49 -30.16
N ALA A 405 -25.95 51.02 -30.52
CA ALA A 405 -25.59 50.71 -31.89
C ALA A 405 -26.30 49.44 -32.39
N THR A 406 -27.22 49.60 -33.34
CA THR A 406 -27.90 48.48 -34.01
C THR A 406 -26.94 47.66 -34.83
N THR A 407 -26.80 46.37 -34.51
CA THR A 407 -25.96 45.42 -35.24
C THR A 407 -26.84 44.53 -36.11
N ALA A 408 -26.39 44.17 -37.32
CA ALA A 408 -27.14 43.24 -38.18
C ALA A 408 -27.10 41.82 -37.59
N ARG A 409 -28.26 41.18 -37.45
CA ARG A 409 -28.45 39.86 -36.82
C ARG A 409 -27.53 38.78 -37.37
N GLU A 410 -27.35 38.78 -38.69
CA GLU A 410 -26.57 37.77 -39.42
C GLU A 410 -25.09 38.13 -39.59
N SER A 411 -24.67 39.30 -39.11
CA SER A 411 -23.24 39.64 -39.00
C SER A 411 -22.54 38.77 -37.96
N VAL A 412 -21.23 38.56 -38.13
CA VAL A 412 -20.40 37.81 -37.18
C VAL A 412 -20.53 38.38 -35.76
N LEU A 413 -20.52 39.71 -35.62
CA LEU A 413 -20.68 40.39 -34.34
C LEU A 413 -22.07 40.12 -33.72
N GLY A 414 -23.14 40.17 -34.51
CA GLY A 414 -24.49 39.85 -34.06
C GLY A 414 -24.64 38.40 -33.59
N GLN A 415 -24.10 37.43 -34.35
CA GLN A 415 -24.12 36.03 -33.95
C GLN A 415 -23.28 35.75 -32.70
N MET A 416 -22.13 36.42 -32.53
CA MET A 416 -21.32 36.31 -31.32
C MET A 416 -22.04 36.91 -30.11
N MET A 417 -22.70 38.06 -30.25
CA MET A 417 -23.50 38.68 -29.18
C MET A 417 -24.64 37.75 -28.73
N ILE A 418 -25.36 37.12 -29.67
CA ILE A 418 -26.43 36.16 -29.32
C ILE A 418 -25.86 34.93 -28.61
N ARG A 419 -24.78 34.32 -29.12
CA ARG A 419 -24.17 33.13 -28.51
C ARG A 419 -23.62 33.41 -27.11
N GLU A 420 -22.98 34.55 -26.90
CA GLU A 420 -22.43 34.93 -25.60
C GLU A 420 -23.54 35.23 -24.58
N ALA A 421 -24.59 35.95 -24.98
CA ALA A 421 -25.74 36.19 -24.10
C ALA A 421 -26.46 34.87 -23.72
N VAL A 422 -26.59 33.93 -24.66
CA VAL A 422 -27.15 32.58 -24.39
C VAL A 422 -26.26 31.77 -23.44
N ARG A 423 -24.94 31.85 -23.61
CA ARG A 423 -23.95 31.19 -22.74
C ARG A 423 -24.00 31.75 -21.32
N GLN A 424 -24.01 33.07 -21.16
CA GLN A 424 -24.15 33.73 -19.85
C GLN A 424 -25.54 33.49 -19.22
N ALA A 425 -26.55 33.21 -20.04
CA ALA A 425 -27.88 32.83 -19.56
C ALA A 425 -28.02 31.34 -19.20
N GLU A 426 -26.97 30.52 -19.32
CA GLU A 426 -26.97 29.08 -19.04
C GLU A 426 -28.02 28.28 -19.84
N LEU A 427 -28.39 28.77 -21.03
CA LEU A 427 -29.34 28.11 -21.91
C LEU A 427 -28.61 27.17 -22.90
N PRO A 428 -29.21 26.02 -23.27
CA PRO A 428 -28.58 25.06 -24.19
C PRO A 428 -28.38 25.66 -25.59
N ALA A 429 -27.40 25.16 -26.34
CA ALA A 429 -27.02 25.73 -27.64
C ALA A 429 -28.17 25.82 -28.66
N SER A 430 -29.14 24.90 -28.62
CA SER A 430 -30.37 24.94 -29.43
C SER A 430 -31.26 26.17 -29.16
N ALA A 431 -31.18 26.76 -27.96
CA ALA A 431 -31.87 28.02 -27.65
C ALA A 431 -31.28 29.20 -28.44
N ALA A 432 -29.99 29.18 -28.80
CA ALA A 432 -29.38 30.24 -29.61
C ALA A 432 -29.99 30.31 -31.02
N GLU A 433 -30.33 29.17 -31.61
CA GLU A 433 -30.99 29.10 -32.92
C GLU A 433 -32.42 29.65 -32.83
N ALA A 434 -33.18 29.24 -31.81
CA ALA A 434 -34.54 29.74 -31.56
C ALA A 434 -34.56 31.26 -31.27
N ILE A 435 -33.62 31.76 -30.46
CA ILE A 435 -33.46 33.20 -30.17
C ILE A 435 -33.09 33.97 -31.43
N THR A 436 -32.15 33.44 -32.25
CA THR A 436 -31.78 34.07 -33.53
C THR A 436 -32.99 34.15 -34.48
N ALA A 437 -33.80 33.10 -34.57
CA ALA A 437 -35.01 33.09 -35.39
C ALA A 437 -36.07 34.10 -34.90
N ALA A 438 -36.18 34.31 -33.59
CA ALA A 438 -37.12 35.24 -32.96
C ALA A 438 -36.66 36.71 -32.91
N LEU A 439 -35.45 37.02 -33.40
CA LEU A 439 -34.87 38.36 -33.40
C LEU A 439 -35.03 39.08 -34.75
N PRO A 440 -35.25 40.41 -34.76
CA PRO A 440 -35.33 41.22 -35.98
C PRO A 440 -33.98 41.32 -36.71
N GLU A 441 -34.00 41.76 -37.98
CA GLU A 441 -32.79 41.87 -38.82
C GLU A 441 -31.71 42.81 -38.25
N GLN A 442 -32.12 43.84 -37.50
CA GLN A 442 -31.25 44.71 -36.72
C GLN A 442 -31.52 44.50 -35.23
N ILE A 443 -30.51 44.04 -34.50
CA ILE A 443 -30.59 43.72 -33.07
C ILE A 443 -29.82 44.73 -32.21
N ARG A 444 -30.31 44.94 -31.00
CA ARG A 444 -29.58 45.53 -29.87
C ARG A 444 -29.41 44.49 -28.77
N GLU A 445 -28.51 44.75 -27.84
CA GLU A 445 -28.27 43.86 -26.69
C GLU A 445 -29.56 43.66 -25.86
N ALA A 446 -30.32 44.74 -25.63
CA ALA A 446 -31.63 44.72 -24.99
C ALA A 446 -32.67 43.83 -25.71
N ASP A 447 -32.60 43.66 -27.03
CA ASP A 447 -33.50 42.77 -27.77
C ASP A 447 -33.18 41.29 -27.52
N VAL A 448 -31.88 40.94 -27.43
CA VAL A 448 -31.42 39.58 -27.13
C VAL A 448 -31.78 39.20 -25.69
N LEU A 449 -31.48 40.07 -24.73
CA LEU A 449 -31.79 39.87 -23.30
C LEU A 449 -33.31 39.73 -23.07
N ARG A 450 -34.13 40.50 -23.81
CA ARG A 450 -35.60 40.40 -23.77
C ARG A 450 -36.12 39.04 -24.25
N GLN A 451 -35.54 38.46 -25.31
CA GLN A 451 -35.93 37.12 -25.78
C GLN A 451 -35.45 36.01 -24.83
N ILE A 452 -34.26 36.16 -24.24
CA ILE A 452 -33.77 35.25 -23.18
C ILE A 452 -34.72 35.27 -21.98
N GLY A 453 -35.17 36.44 -21.54
CA GLY A 453 -36.16 36.58 -20.48
C GLY A 453 -37.47 35.85 -20.78
N LEU A 454 -38.05 36.08 -21.97
CA LEU A 454 -39.28 35.41 -22.40
C LEU A 454 -39.15 33.87 -22.45
N ILE A 455 -37.99 33.35 -22.84
CA ILE A 455 -37.74 31.89 -22.85
C ILE A 455 -37.58 31.36 -21.42
N LYS A 456 -36.91 32.08 -20.51
CA LYS A 456 -36.83 31.68 -19.10
C LYS A 456 -38.20 31.71 -18.42
N ASP A 457 -39.05 32.70 -18.73
CA ASP A 457 -40.43 32.76 -18.25
C ASP A 457 -41.29 31.59 -18.77
N THR A 458 -41.17 31.20 -20.04
CA THR A 458 -41.90 30.03 -20.56
C THR A 458 -41.40 28.71 -19.98
N LEU A 459 -40.09 28.56 -19.73
CA LEU A 459 -39.52 27.41 -19.04
C LEU A 459 -40.02 27.31 -17.58
N ALA A 460 -40.02 28.43 -16.84
CA ALA A 460 -40.57 28.47 -15.49
C ALA A 460 -42.09 28.18 -15.45
N LEU A 461 -42.83 28.51 -16.52
CA LEU A 461 -44.24 28.14 -16.67
C LEU A 461 -44.45 26.66 -16.98
N THR A 462 -43.60 26.02 -17.81
CA THR A 462 -43.70 24.58 -18.09
C THR A 462 -43.24 23.72 -16.90
N GLU A 463 -42.27 24.19 -16.13
CA GLU A 463 -41.85 23.59 -14.85
C GLU A 463 -42.99 23.64 -13.82
N ARG A 464 -43.62 24.81 -13.64
CA ARG A 464 -44.81 24.97 -12.78
C ARG A 464 -46.02 24.17 -13.25
N ALA A 465 -46.09 23.82 -14.53
CA ALA A 465 -47.11 22.93 -15.10
C ALA A 465 -46.78 21.43 -14.95
N GLY A 466 -45.57 21.08 -14.50
CA GLY A 466 -45.14 19.69 -14.31
C GLY A 466 -44.98 18.88 -15.61
N LEU A 467 -44.77 19.55 -16.74
CA LEU A 467 -44.75 18.92 -18.07
C LEU A 467 -43.34 18.53 -18.58
N THR A 468 -42.31 18.71 -17.75
CA THR A 468 -40.91 18.43 -18.12
C THR A 468 -40.54 16.96 -17.90
N PRO A 469 -40.17 16.19 -18.94
CA PRO A 469 -39.63 14.84 -18.75
C PRO A 469 -38.17 14.92 -18.28
N THR A 470 -37.94 14.72 -16.97
CA THR A 470 -36.60 14.79 -16.37
C THR A 470 -35.71 13.63 -16.82
N ALA A 471 -34.84 13.90 -17.79
CA ALA A 471 -33.67 13.06 -18.05
C ALA A 471 -32.58 13.40 -17.00
N PRO A 472 -32.14 12.45 -16.15
CA PRO A 472 -31.21 12.74 -15.06
C PRO A 472 -29.76 12.79 -15.57
N THR A 473 -29.31 13.97 -15.97
CA THR A 473 -27.88 14.31 -16.05
C THR A 473 -27.58 15.51 -15.14
N ALA A 474 -28.06 15.42 -13.90
CA ALA A 474 -27.69 16.36 -12.85
C ALA A 474 -26.24 16.09 -12.43
N GLN A 475 -25.33 17.01 -12.76
CA GLN A 475 -24.01 17.03 -12.11
C GLN A 475 -24.24 17.23 -10.60
N VAL A 476 -23.78 16.28 -9.79
CA VAL A 476 -23.93 16.34 -8.34
C VAL A 476 -22.95 17.39 -7.81
N THR A 477 -23.46 18.58 -7.49
CA THR A 477 -22.66 19.62 -6.85
C THR A 477 -22.12 19.13 -5.50
N GLN A 478 -20.99 19.68 -5.06
CA GLN A 478 -20.37 19.35 -3.78
C GLN A 478 -21.37 19.51 -2.61
N GLU A 479 -22.19 20.57 -2.65
CA GLU A 479 -23.28 20.84 -1.72
C GLU A 479 -24.35 19.72 -1.70
N ALA A 480 -24.72 19.19 -2.86
CA ALA A 480 -25.69 18.09 -2.98
C ALA A 480 -25.11 16.77 -2.45
N ARG A 481 -23.81 16.53 -2.65
CA ARG A 481 -23.09 15.38 -2.07
C ARG A 481 -23.00 15.49 -0.55
N GLU A 482 -22.60 16.66 -0.04
CA GLU A 482 -22.48 16.92 1.40
C GLU A 482 -23.83 16.76 2.10
N LYS A 483 -24.90 17.34 1.56
CA LYS A 483 -26.27 17.22 2.09
C LYS A 483 -26.73 15.76 2.20
N LYS A 484 -26.36 14.89 1.25
CA LYS A 484 -26.64 13.44 1.31
C LYS A 484 -25.79 12.72 2.36
N ALA A 485 -24.52 13.09 2.52
CA ALA A 485 -23.68 12.59 3.60
C ALA A 485 -24.24 12.99 4.98
N THR A 486 -24.68 14.24 5.18
CA THR A 486 -25.35 14.68 6.41
C THR A 486 -26.64 13.92 6.68
N ALA A 487 -27.44 13.64 5.64
CA ALA A 487 -28.66 12.84 5.77
C ALA A 487 -28.38 11.36 6.13
N LEU A 488 -27.21 10.83 5.76
CA LEU A 488 -26.76 9.49 6.16
C LEU A 488 -26.21 9.48 7.60
N ASP A 489 -25.43 10.49 7.98
CA ASP A 489 -24.96 10.68 9.36
C ASP A 489 -26.16 10.82 10.33
N ASN A 490 -27.18 11.59 9.93
CA ASN A 490 -28.44 11.69 10.69
C ASN A 490 -29.19 10.35 10.79
N PHE A 491 -29.16 9.49 9.78
CA PHE A 491 -29.74 8.13 9.86
C PHE A 491 -29.01 7.26 10.89
N PHE A 492 -27.67 7.25 10.88
CA PHE A 492 -26.87 6.52 11.87
C PHE A 492 -26.91 7.14 13.28
N ALA A 493 -27.15 8.45 13.39
CA ALA A 493 -27.43 9.13 14.66
C ALA A 493 -28.84 8.82 15.20
N GLY A 494 -29.73 8.24 14.39
CA GLY A 494 -31.13 7.98 14.76
C GLY A 494 -32.08 9.18 14.58
N ASN A 495 -31.61 10.25 13.93
CA ASN A 495 -32.38 11.44 13.59
C ASN A 495 -33.15 11.24 12.27
N TYR A 496 -34.15 10.35 12.28
CA TYR A 496 -34.99 10.01 11.11
C TYR A 496 -35.96 11.13 10.66
N ARG A 497 -35.80 12.36 11.17
CA ARG A 497 -36.50 13.56 10.69
C ARG A 497 -35.65 14.33 9.66
N GLU A 498 -34.35 14.40 9.90
CA GLU A 498 -33.37 15.16 9.11
C GLU A 498 -32.37 14.23 8.39
N GLY A 499 -32.56 12.91 8.52
CA GLY A 499 -31.87 11.86 7.78
C GLY A 499 -32.82 10.81 7.21
N TYR A 500 -32.25 9.82 6.51
CA TYR A 500 -33.03 8.79 5.82
C TYR A 500 -33.88 7.92 6.77
N ARG A 501 -34.96 7.32 6.24
CA ARG A 501 -35.89 6.49 7.03
C ARG A 501 -35.50 5.01 7.13
N SER A 502 -34.73 4.50 6.17
CA SER A 502 -34.23 3.13 6.08
C SER A 502 -32.97 3.09 5.21
N PHE A 503 -32.16 2.03 5.36
CA PHE A 503 -30.93 1.85 4.59
C PHE A 503 -31.17 1.86 3.07
N LYS A 504 -32.24 1.19 2.61
CA LYS A 504 -32.65 1.14 1.19
C LYS A 504 -33.06 2.50 0.62
N ALA A 505 -33.60 3.40 1.45
CA ALA A 505 -33.98 4.75 1.03
C ALA A 505 -32.75 5.67 0.89
N ALA A 506 -31.74 5.50 1.76
CA ALA A 506 -30.45 6.16 1.62
C ALA A 506 -29.73 5.71 0.33
N PHE A 507 -29.71 4.40 0.09
CA PHE A 507 -29.14 3.81 -1.13
C PHE A 507 -29.80 4.37 -2.39
N ALA A 508 -31.13 4.39 -2.45
CA ALA A 508 -31.89 4.85 -3.61
C ALA A 508 -31.62 6.32 -3.94
N ASP A 509 -31.56 7.19 -2.92
CA ASP A 509 -31.25 8.61 -3.13
C ASP A 509 -29.78 8.83 -3.52
N ILE A 510 -28.82 8.18 -2.85
CA ILE A 510 -27.39 8.40 -3.12
C ILE A 510 -26.98 7.82 -4.49
N THR A 511 -27.50 6.66 -4.90
CA THR A 511 -27.16 6.04 -6.20
C THR A 511 -28.11 6.40 -7.35
N GLY A 512 -29.28 6.99 -7.06
CA GLY A 512 -30.35 7.20 -8.03
C GLY A 512 -31.06 5.92 -8.50
N ARG A 513 -30.71 4.74 -7.95
CA ARG A 513 -31.29 3.44 -8.32
C ARG A 513 -32.48 3.13 -7.40
N TYR A 514 -33.70 3.27 -7.92
CA TYR A 514 -34.93 2.95 -7.20
C TYR A 514 -35.39 1.49 -7.47
N SER A 515 -36.09 0.86 -6.52
CA SER A 515 -36.85 -0.38 -6.80
C SER A 515 -38.06 -0.04 -7.68
N GLY A 516 -37.84 -0.01 -9.00
CA GLY A 516 -38.82 0.32 -10.03
C GLY A 516 -39.14 -0.83 -10.99
N SER A 517 -38.41 -1.94 -10.89
CA SER A 517 -38.67 -3.20 -11.62
C SER A 517 -38.99 -4.33 -10.65
N SER A 518 -39.79 -5.29 -11.09
CA SER A 518 -40.50 -6.25 -10.22
C SER A 518 -39.64 -7.43 -9.73
N ILE A 519 -38.42 -7.17 -9.25
CA ILE A 519 -37.49 -8.17 -8.71
C ILE A 519 -36.75 -7.62 -7.48
N ASP A 520 -37.43 -7.53 -6.34
CA ASP A 520 -36.81 -7.06 -5.08
C ASP A 520 -35.61 -7.93 -4.63
N ALA A 521 -35.52 -9.19 -5.10
CA ALA A 521 -34.35 -10.04 -4.88
C ALA A 521 -33.08 -9.42 -5.49
N ASP A 522 -33.13 -9.00 -6.75
CA ASP A 522 -32.01 -8.35 -7.44
C ASP A 522 -31.69 -7.00 -6.79
N TYR A 523 -32.70 -6.26 -6.32
CA TYR A 523 -32.49 -4.98 -5.64
C TYR A 523 -31.71 -5.15 -4.34
N ASN A 524 -32.03 -6.14 -3.48
CA ASN A 524 -31.27 -6.37 -2.26
C ASN A 524 -29.83 -6.89 -2.56
N ARG A 525 -29.63 -7.73 -3.58
CA ARG A 525 -28.28 -8.13 -4.04
C ARG A 525 -27.49 -6.93 -4.59
N LEU A 526 -28.13 -6.02 -5.28
CA LEU A 526 -27.52 -4.80 -5.81
C LEU A 526 -27.15 -3.81 -4.69
N VAL A 527 -27.97 -3.66 -3.65
CA VAL A 527 -27.60 -2.89 -2.44
C VAL A 527 -26.39 -3.53 -1.75
N LEU A 528 -26.36 -4.87 -1.61
CA LEU A 528 -25.20 -5.59 -1.07
C LEU A 528 -23.95 -5.34 -1.92
N ARG A 529 -24.03 -5.58 -3.24
CA ARG A 529 -22.89 -5.44 -4.16
C ARG A 529 -22.33 -4.02 -4.22
N GLU A 530 -23.17 -3.00 -4.33
CA GLU A 530 -22.67 -1.62 -4.41
C GLU A 530 -22.18 -1.12 -3.02
N THR A 531 -22.52 -1.81 -1.93
CA THR A 531 -21.94 -1.63 -0.58
C THR A 531 -20.55 -2.28 -0.46
N LEU A 532 -20.23 -3.27 -1.30
CA LEU A 532 -18.85 -3.73 -1.49
C LEU A 532 -18.07 -2.66 -2.24
N GLY A 533 -17.18 -1.99 -1.52
CA GLY A 533 -16.19 -1.10 -2.07
C GLY A 533 -15.01 -1.01 -1.12
N PHE A 534 -13.86 -0.58 -1.62
CA PHE A 534 -12.70 -0.35 -0.77
C PHE A 534 -12.97 0.83 0.17
N TYR A 535 -13.19 0.51 1.45
CA TYR A 535 -13.20 1.48 2.53
C TYR A 535 -12.19 1.07 3.60
N ASP A 536 -11.20 1.93 3.78
CA ASP A 536 -10.24 1.88 4.87
C ASP A 536 -10.22 3.25 5.55
N SER A 537 -10.73 3.29 6.78
CA SER A 537 -10.71 4.49 7.63
C SER A 537 -9.30 5.03 7.91
N ALA A 538 -8.27 4.20 7.80
CA ALA A 538 -6.88 4.55 8.10
C ALA A 538 -6.18 5.32 6.98
N THR A 539 -6.65 5.18 5.73
CA THR A 539 -6.10 5.79 4.50
C THR A 539 -7.03 6.87 3.93
N ARG A 540 -7.66 7.69 4.77
CA ARG A 540 -8.58 8.75 4.33
C ARG A 540 -7.82 9.80 3.50
N ALA A 541 -7.91 9.70 2.18
CA ALA A 541 -7.03 10.36 1.22
C ALA A 541 -7.54 11.74 0.75
N LEU A 542 -6.62 12.51 0.16
CA LEU A 542 -6.81 13.89 -0.29
C LEU A 542 -7.63 14.02 -1.59
N GLU A 543 -8.50 15.02 -1.61
CA GLU A 543 -8.88 15.89 -2.76
C GLU A 543 -8.82 15.32 -4.19
N SER A 544 -9.45 14.15 -4.39
CA SER A 544 -9.79 13.59 -5.71
C SER A 544 -11.01 12.66 -5.55
N GLY A 545 -11.97 12.55 -6.46
CA GLY A 545 -12.16 13.23 -7.74
C GLY A 545 -13.25 12.47 -8.52
N ASP A 546 -14.45 13.05 -8.66
CA ASP A 546 -15.64 12.59 -9.40
C ASP A 546 -16.22 11.16 -9.21
N THR A 547 -15.52 10.15 -8.70
CA THR A 547 -16.01 8.74 -8.66
C THR A 547 -16.17 8.11 -7.27
N THR A 548 -16.51 8.90 -6.24
CA THR A 548 -16.73 8.36 -4.87
C THR A 548 -18.06 7.60 -4.77
N THR A 549 -18.00 6.26 -4.81
CA THR A 549 -19.16 5.35 -4.72
C THR A 549 -19.89 5.39 -3.39
N TRP A 550 -21.13 4.86 -3.36
CA TRP A 550 -21.96 4.72 -2.17
C TRP A 550 -21.21 4.11 -0.97
N ALA A 551 -20.39 3.07 -1.20
CA ALA A 551 -19.57 2.44 -0.17
C ALA A 551 -18.63 3.42 0.57
N GLN A 552 -18.09 4.45 -0.09
CA GLN A 552 -17.22 5.43 0.56
C GLN A 552 -18.01 6.38 1.46
N ILE A 553 -19.10 6.97 0.95
CA ILE A 553 -19.98 7.86 1.74
C ILE A 553 -20.55 7.11 2.95
N LEU A 554 -20.90 5.84 2.76
CA LEU A 554 -21.38 4.93 3.79
C LEU A 554 -20.30 4.61 4.83
N GLY A 555 -19.11 4.17 4.42
CA GLY A 555 -18.02 3.82 5.32
C GLY A 555 -17.56 5.01 6.18
N ASP A 556 -17.54 6.21 5.59
CA ASP A 556 -17.23 7.46 6.31
C ASP A 556 -18.31 7.83 7.34
N SER A 557 -19.59 7.67 6.98
CA SER A 557 -20.71 7.91 7.90
C SER A 557 -20.72 6.93 9.08
N ILE A 558 -20.51 5.64 8.77
CA ILE A 558 -20.31 4.57 9.74
C ILE A 558 -19.14 4.89 10.68
N THR A 559 -17.99 5.31 10.13
CA THR A 559 -16.78 5.58 10.91
C THR A 559 -16.95 6.81 11.80
N ARG A 560 -17.51 7.92 11.29
CA ARG A 560 -17.89 9.08 12.12
C ARG A 560 -18.81 8.68 13.27
N ARG A 561 -19.80 7.82 13.02
CA ARG A 561 -20.71 7.33 14.06
C ARG A 561 -20.02 6.46 15.10
N MET A 562 -19.11 5.57 14.67
CA MET A 562 -18.32 4.69 15.53
C MET A 562 -17.38 5.48 16.44
N VAL A 563 -16.66 6.45 15.89
CA VAL A 563 -15.78 7.37 16.63
C VAL A 563 -16.57 8.22 17.63
N ALA A 564 -17.77 8.69 17.26
CA ALA A 564 -18.63 9.45 18.17
C ALA A 564 -19.12 8.66 19.41
N GLU A 565 -19.38 7.35 19.30
CA GLU A 565 -19.63 6.51 20.50
C GLU A 565 -18.34 6.15 21.25
N TYR A 566 -17.20 6.08 20.55
CA TYR A 566 -15.92 5.81 21.19
C TYR A 566 -15.43 6.98 22.06
N ALA A 567 -15.67 8.22 21.61
CA ALA A 567 -15.29 9.46 22.29
C ALA A 567 -16.14 9.81 23.53
N ARG A 568 -17.01 8.90 23.99
CA ARG A 568 -17.93 9.12 25.11
C ARG A 568 -17.21 9.41 26.44
N PRO A 569 -17.43 10.58 27.09
CA PRO A 569 -16.70 10.98 28.29
C PRO A 569 -16.76 9.96 29.44
N ASP A 570 -17.90 9.29 29.58
CA ASP A 570 -18.17 8.21 30.53
C ASP A 570 -17.19 7.03 30.41
N LEU A 571 -16.69 6.73 29.20
CA LEU A 571 -15.72 5.67 28.94
C LEU A 571 -14.28 6.18 28.72
N GLN A 572 -14.05 7.48 28.80
CA GLN A 572 -12.70 8.10 28.68
C GLN A 572 -12.08 8.45 30.04
N THR A 573 -12.74 8.09 31.15
CA THR A 573 -12.29 8.38 32.53
C THR A 573 -10.95 7.72 32.91
N TRP A 574 -10.54 6.66 32.21
CA TRP A 574 -9.21 6.03 32.36
C TRP A 574 -8.07 7.03 32.13
N ARG A 575 -8.27 8.08 31.31
CA ARG A 575 -7.28 9.15 31.10
C ARG A 575 -6.93 9.93 32.37
N LYS A 576 -7.72 9.83 33.44
CA LYS A 576 -7.41 10.46 34.74
C LYS A 576 -6.23 9.80 35.46
N ILE A 577 -5.90 8.54 35.15
CA ILE A 577 -4.84 7.78 35.83
C ILE A 577 -3.62 7.46 34.95
N VAL A 578 -3.69 7.74 33.64
CA VAL A 578 -2.56 7.59 32.70
C VAL A 578 -1.69 8.86 32.72
N SER A 579 -0.36 8.71 32.81
CA SER A 579 0.60 9.83 32.83
C SER A 579 1.14 10.18 31.44
N SER A 580 1.31 9.19 30.56
CA SER A 580 1.79 9.38 29.19
C SER A 580 0.92 8.60 28.20
N VAL A 581 0.55 9.27 27.10
CA VAL A 581 -0.06 8.65 25.92
C VAL A 581 0.89 8.88 24.76
N VAL A 582 1.34 7.78 24.12
CA VAL A 582 2.52 7.82 23.24
C VAL A 582 2.22 7.16 21.88
N ALA A 583 2.77 7.72 20.81
CA ALA A 583 2.72 7.14 19.47
C ALA A 583 3.82 6.07 19.32
N VAL A 584 3.43 4.80 19.23
CA VAL A 584 4.34 3.66 19.09
C VAL A 584 4.36 3.18 17.63
N ASN A 585 5.52 3.21 16.99
CA ASN A 585 5.63 2.95 15.54
C ASN A 585 5.93 1.49 15.18
N ASP A 586 6.31 0.64 16.14
CA ASP A 586 6.73 -0.75 15.94
C ASP A 586 6.03 -1.69 16.95
N PHE A 587 5.80 -2.94 16.57
CA PHE A 587 5.26 -3.99 17.44
C PHE A 587 6.30 -4.59 18.40
N ARG A 588 7.58 -4.28 18.21
CA ARG A 588 8.65 -4.67 19.15
C ARG A 588 8.42 -4.07 20.55
N THR A 589 8.97 -4.75 21.56
CA THR A 589 8.91 -4.32 22.96
C THR A 589 9.52 -2.93 23.15
N GLN A 590 8.70 -1.99 23.61
CA GLN A 590 9.11 -0.65 24.00
C GLN A 590 9.78 -0.70 25.37
N ARG A 591 10.87 0.06 25.55
CA ARG A 591 11.66 0.12 26.78
C ARG A 591 11.69 1.55 27.32
N ILE A 592 11.26 1.72 28.57
CA ILE A 592 11.24 3.00 29.27
C ILE A 592 12.23 2.92 30.43
N GLY A 593 13.44 3.42 30.21
CA GLY A 593 14.43 3.59 31.29
C GLY A 593 14.02 4.73 32.22
N ARG A 594 14.08 4.50 33.53
CA ARG A 594 13.77 5.46 34.58
C ARG A 594 14.95 5.59 35.55
N LEU A 595 15.66 6.72 35.51
CA LEU A 595 16.76 7.00 36.42
C LEU A 595 16.26 7.20 37.86
N GLY A 596 16.96 6.62 38.83
CA GLY A 596 16.70 6.83 40.27
C GLY A 596 17.03 8.22 40.81
N GLY A 597 16.89 8.39 42.13
CA GLY A 597 17.17 9.65 42.82
C GLY A 597 18.65 9.81 43.19
N TYR A 598 19.22 11.01 42.99
CA TYR A 598 20.62 11.33 43.37
C TYR A 598 20.83 11.49 44.89
N GLY A 599 19.76 11.36 45.69
CA GLY A 599 19.79 11.51 47.15
C GLY A 599 20.14 12.91 47.65
N LEU A 600 20.50 13.01 48.92
CA LEU A 600 20.89 14.27 49.55
C LEU A 600 22.33 14.67 49.19
N LEU A 601 22.49 15.90 48.71
CA LEU A 601 23.80 16.47 48.38
C LEU A 601 24.71 16.56 49.63
N PRO A 602 25.97 16.11 49.57
CA PRO A 602 26.88 16.16 50.71
C PRO A 602 27.33 17.60 51.02
N GLU A 603 27.57 17.89 52.31
CA GLU A 603 28.13 19.17 52.74
C GLU A 603 29.59 19.30 52.28
N VAL A 604 29.89 20.38 51.54
CA VAL A 604 31.26 20.68 51.05
C VAL A 604 31.86 21.78 51.92
N ALA A 605 32.87 21.43 52.70
CA ALA A 605 33.59 22.37 53.57
C ALA A 605 34.27 23.48 52.76
N GLN A 606 34.42 24.67 53.37
CA GLN A 606 35.02 25.83 52.70
C GLN A 606 36.44 25.54 52.21
N GLY A 607 36.64 25.55 50.89
CA GLY A 607 37.93 25.27 50.24
C GLY A 607 38.21 23.79 49.95
N ALA A 608 37.28 22.88 50.27
CA ALA A 608 37.35 21.48 49.86
C ALA A 608 36.87 21.28 48.41
N PRO A 609 37.39 20.27 47.68
CA PRO A 609 36.85 19.90 46.38
C PRO A 609 35.50 19.19 46.53
N TYR A 610 34.57 19.50 45.62
CA TYR A 610 33.32 18.75 45.46
C TYR A 610 33.64 17.27 45.17
N GLN A 611 32.97 16.37 45.88
CA GLN A 611 33.07 14.94 45.62
C GLN A 611 32.16 14.56 44.44
N PRO A 612 32.55 13.59 43.60
CA PRO A 612 31.66 13.08 42.56
C PRO A 612 30.43 12.42 43.19
N LEU A 613 29.25 12.74 42.66
CA LEU A 613 28.00 12.06 43.03
C LEU A 613 27.95 10.70 42.33
N THR A 614 27.41 9.68 43.01
CA THR A 614 27.10 8.39 42.40
C THR A 614 25.89 8.56 41.49
N THR A 615 26.01 8.22 40.20
CA THR A 615 24.86 8.11 39.30
C THR A 615 23.90 7.03 39.81
N PRO A 616 22.60 7.32 39.97
CA PRO A 616 21.59 6.31 40.33
C PRO A 616 21.51 5.18 39.30
N GLY A 617 20.99 4.02 39.73
CA GLY A 617 20.61 2.96 38.79
C GLY A 617 19.30 3.28 38.05
N ASP A 618 19.06 2.54 36.97
CA ASP A 618 17.85 2.65 36.14
C ASP A 618 16.86 1.52 36.42
N GLU A 619 15.56 1.84 36.56
CA GLU A 619 14.44 0.89 36.47
C GLU A 619 13.93 0.86 35.00
N GLU A 620 13.94 -0.29 34.31
CA GLU A 620 13.41 -0.40 32.93
C GLU A 620 11.98 -0.97 32.93
N ALA A 621 10.98 -0.13 32.67
CA ALA A 621 9.60 -0.59 32.43
C ALA A 621 9.43 -0.93 30.94
N THR A 622 8.83 -2.08 30.61
CA THR A 622 8.63 -2.49 29.20
C THR A 622 7.24 -3.03 28.91
N TYR A 623 6.79 -2.83 27.67
CA TYR A 623 5.53 -3.34 27.13
C TYR A 623 5.63 -3.58 25.62
N ALA A 624 4.70 -4.36 25.06
CA ALA A 624 4.50 -4.50 23.62
C ALA A 624 3.05 -4.15 23.26
N ILE A 625 2.83 -3.57 22.07
CA ILE A 625 1.49 -3.20 21.60
C ILE A 625 0.74 -4.42 21.03
N GLY A 626 -0.53 -4.58 21.42
CA GLY A 626 -1.38 -5.69 21.02
C GLY A 626 -2.48 -5.26 20.05
N LYS A 627 -2.77 -6.11 19.05
CA LYS A 627 -3.93 -5.93 18.17
C LYS A 627 -5.19 -6.43 18.88
N LYS A 628 -6.22 -5.58 18.98
CA LYS A 628 -7.58 -5.92 19.40
C LYS A 628 -8.53 -5.66 18.23
N GLY A 629 -9.61 -6.41 18.12
CA GLY A 629 -10.51 -6.30 16.98
C GLY A 629 -11.39 -7.52 16.77
N GLY A 630 -12.18 -7.49 15.69
CA GLY A 630 -13.12 -8.54 15.32
C GLY A 630 -13.79 -8.25 13.99
N THR A 631 -14.66 -9.16 13.57
CA THR A 631 -15.40 -9.09 12.30
C THR A 631 -16.90 -9.23 12.56
N GLU A 632 -17.70 -8.40 11.89
CA GLU A 632 -19.18 -8.43 11.91
C GLU A 632 -19.69 -8.57 10.48
N ASP A 633 -20.61 -9.51 10.25
CA ASP A 633 -21.12 -9.84 8.92
C ASP A 633 -22.49 -9.19 8.67
N LEU A 634 -22.63 -8.48 7.55
CA LEU A 634 -23.89 -7.95 7.04
C LEU A 634 -24.38 -8.81 5.87
N THR A 635 -25.43 -9.62 6.09
CA THR A 635 -25.97 -10.51 5.05
C THR A 635 -27.05 -9.84 4.18
N MET A 636 -27.33 -10.42 3.01
CA MET A 636 -28.45 -10.02 2.15
C MET A 636 -29.79 -10.06 2.89
N GLU A 637 -30.02 -11.04 3.76
CA GLU A 637 -31.25 -11.15 4.55
C GLU A 637 -31.35 -10.03 5.61
N MET A 638 -30.24 -9.59 6.19
CA MET A 638 -30.23 -8.44 7.09
C MET A 638 -30.60 -7.15 6.34
N ILE A 639 -30.08 -6.95 5.13
CA ILE A 639 -30.48 -5.83 4.25
C ILE A 639 -31.95 -5.96 3.84
N ALA A 640 -32.40 -7.18 3.49
CA ALA A 640 -33.78 -7.44 3.08
C ALA A 640 -34.78 -7.06 4.18
N ASN A 641 -34.48 -7.40 5.44
CA ASN A 641 -35.38 -7.31 6.60
C ASN A 641 -35.07 -6.15 7.58
N ASP A 642 -34.36 -5.08 7.17
CA ASP A 642 -33.94 -3.95 8.06
C ASP A 642 -35.09 -3.03 8.57
N ASP A 643 -36.31 -3.52 8.69
CA ASP A 643 -37.45 -2.77 9.27
C ASP A 643 -37.19 -2.39 10.74
N GLN A 644 -36.40 -3.18 11.47
CA GLN A 644 -36.01 -2.91 12.86
C GLN A 644 -34.79 -1.98 12.98
N ARG A 645 -34.19 -1.55 11.86
CA ARG A 645 -32.96 -0.73 11.79
C ARG A 645 -31.82 -1.36 12.58
N ALA A 646 -31.55 -2.63 12.31
CA ALA A 646 -30.42 -3.35 12.89
C ALA A 646 -29.09 -2.79 12.34
N ILE A 647 -29.04 -2.50 11.04
CA ILE A 647 -27.83 -2.02 10.35
C ILE A 647 -27.34 -0.71 10.96
N ALA A 648 -28.24 0.24 11.24
CA ALA A 648 -27.91 1.52 11.87
C ALA A 648 -27.30 1.38 13.29
N ARG A 649 -27.49 0.24 13.97
CA ARG A 649 -26.98 0.00 15.32
C ARG A 649 -25.60 -0.67 15.34
N ILE A 650 -25.17 -1.30 14.25
CA ILE A 650 -23.87 -1.99 14.16
C ILE A 650 -22.70 -1.02 14.48
N PRO A 651 -22.57 0.16 13.84
CA PRO A 651 -21.46 1.08 14.13
C PRO A 651 -21.45 1.58 15.58
N VAL A 652 -22.65 1.82 16.12
CA VAL A 652 -22.88 2.28 17.50
C VAL A 652 -22.41 1.21 18.50
N LYS A 653 -22.71 -0.07 18.24
CA LYS A 653 -22.30 -1.17 19.11
C LYS A 653 -20.82 -1.52 18.97
N LEU A 654 -20.25 -1.45 17.77
CA LEU A 654 -18.82 -1.65 17.55
C LEU A 654 -17.97 -0.56 18.23
N GLY A 655 -18.33 0.72 18.09
CA GLY A 655 -17.63 1.84 18.75
C GLY A 655 -17.71 1.78 20.27
N LEU A 656 -18.90 1.48 20.82
CA LEU A 656 -19.09 1.26 22.25
C LEU A 656 -18.26 0.07 22.77
N SER A 657 -18.21 -1.03 22.03
CA SER A 657 -17.41 -2.21 22.39
C SER A 657 -15.91 -1.91 22.38
N ALA A 658 -15.42 -1.15 21.39
CA ALA A 658 -14.03 -0.72 21.34
C ALA A 658 -13.65 0.18 22.54
N ALA A 659 -14.51 1.12 22.92
CA ALA A 659 -14.31 1.96 24.09
C ALA A 659 -14.34 1.16 25.40
N GLN A 660 -15.33 0.27 25.56
CA GLN A 660 -15.42 -0.62 26.73
C GLN A 660 -14.21 -1.55 26.85
N THR A 661 -13.66 -2.02 25.73
CA THR A 661 -12.47 -2.89 25.72
C THR A 661 -11.22 -2.13 26.18
N LEU A 662 -11.01 -0.89 25.70
CA LEU A 662 -9.89 -0.06 26.17
C LEU A 662 -10.06 0.36 27.64
N PHE A 663 -11.26 0.83 28.00
CA PHE A 663 -11.61 1.21 29.37
C PHE A 663 -11.30 0.09 30.36
N ARG A 664 -11.78 -1.13 30.07
CA ARG A 664 -11.48 -2.32 30.89
C ARG A 664 -9.99 -2.63 30.89
N PHE A 665 -9.34 -2.66 29.73
CA PHE A 665 -7.91 -2.95 29.63
C PHE A 665 -7.04 -2.08 30.55
N VAL A 666 -7.34 -0.77 30.68
CA VAL A 666 -6.57 0.12 31.57
C VAL A 666 -6.90 -0.11 33.06
N TRP A 667 -8.18 -0.23 33.41
CA TRP A 667 -8.60 -0.42 34.81
C TRP A 667 -8.29 -1.83 35.35
N ASP A 668 -8.36 -2.86 34.52
CA ASP A 668 -8.14 -4.28 34.89
C ASP A 668 -6.69 -4.56 35.30
N ILE A 669 -5.73 -3.68 34.94
CA ILE A 669 -4.34 -3.71 35.41
C ILE A 669 -4.30 -3.70 36.95
N LEU A 670 -5.14 -2.87 37.58
CA LEU A 670 -5.19 -2.71 39.04
C LEU A 670 -5.77 -3.94 39.73
N VAL A 671 -6.80 -4.54 39.12
CA VAL A 671 -7.53 -5.70 39.66
C VAL A 671 -6.71 -6.99 39.49
N THR A 672 -6.14 -7.20 38.29
CA THR A 672 -5.35 -8.38 37.92
C THR A 672 -4.03 -8.45 38.68
N ASN A 673 -3.49 -7.30 39.11
CA ASN A 673 -2.28 -7.22 39.94
C ASN A 673 -1.07 -7.97 39.35
N ALA A 674 -0.82 -7.77 38.05
CA ALA A 674 0.28 -8.40 37.34
C ALA A 674 1.67 -7.98 37.89
N ALA A 675 2.69 -8.76 37.58
CA ALA A 675 4.08 -8.44 37.92
C ALA A 675 4.57 -7.21 37.13
N THR A 676 5.21 -6.26 37.80
CA THR A 676 5.86 -5.09 37.19
C THR A 676 7.18 -5.47 36.53
N THR A 677 7.46 -4.91 35.35
CA THR A 677 8.51 -5.43 34.46
C THR A 677 9.94 -5.14 34.94
N TYR A 678 10.13 -4.11 35.77
CA TYR A 678 11.43 -3.69 36.28
C TYR A 678 11.91 -4.47 37.52
N ASP A 679 11.00 -5.16 38.24
CA ASP A 679 11.31 -5.88 39.49
C ASP A 679 10.78 -7.34 39.53
N SER A 680 9.90 -7.72 38.60
CA SER A 680 9.18 -9.01 38.59
C SER A 680 8.30 -9.28 39.82
N VAL A 681 7.90 -8.25 40.56
CA VAL A 681 7.03 -8.34 41.74
C VAL A 681 5.62 -7.86 41.37
N ALA A 682 4.57 -8.39 41.99
CA ALA A 682 3.19 -7.91 41.74
C ALA A 682 3.05 -6.41 42.07
N LEU A 683 2.34 -5.65 41.21
CA LEU A 683 2.14 -4.20 41.36
C LEU A 683 1.83 -3.79 42.81
N PHE A 684 0.83 -4.44 43.41
CA PHE A 684 0.46 -4.35 44.81
C PHE A 684 1.08 -5.50 45.61
N HIS A 685 2.15 -5.20 46.35
CA HIS A 685 2.87 -6.19 47.14
C HIS A 685 3.46 -5.61 48.43
N ALA A 686 3.73 -6.47 49.42
CA ALA A 686 4.29 -6.04 50.70
C ALA A 686 5.66 -5.35 50.54
N THR A 687 6.51 -5.83 49.64
CA THR A 687 7.82 -5.22 49.31
C THR A 687 7.69 -3.78 48.82
N HIS A 688 6.63 -3.48 48.07
CA HIS A 688 6.35 -2.14 47.51
C HIS A 688 5.72 -1.20 48.55
N ASN A 689 5.44 -1.69 49.77
CA ASN A 689 4.75 -0.97 50.84
C ASN A 689 3.40 -0.34 50.44
N ASN A 690 2.83 -0.75 49.31
CA ASN A 690 1.68 -0.10 48.66
C ASN A 690 0.38 -0.93 48.76
N THR A 691 0.33 -1.90 49.66
CA THR A 691 -0.88 -2.69 49.94
C THR A 691 -1.07 -2.86 51.45
N ASP A 692 -2.33 -2.92 51.88
CA ASP A 692 -2.72 -3.51 53.17
C ASP A 692 -3.88 -4.49 52.92
N ASN A 693 -3.69 -5.76 53.29
CA ASN A 693 -4.69 -6.80 53.13
C ASN A 693 -4.84 -7.66 54.41
N PRO A 694 -6.04 -7.81 55.00
CA PRO A 694 -7.30 -7.12 54.69
C PRO A 694 -7.39 -5.72 55.31
N ALA A 695 -7.82 -4.74 54.52
CA ALA A 695 -8.04 -3.36 54.96
C ALA A 695 -9.26 -2.73 54.27
N LEU A 696 -10.46 -3.04 54.76
CA LEU A 696 -11.73 -2.49 54.26
C LEU A 696 -11.73 -0.94 54.25
N LEU A 697 -12.47 -0.34 53.32
CA LEU A 697 -12.53 1.11 53.17
C LEU A 697 -13.10 1.79 54.44
N SER A 698 -12.31 2.66 55.04
CA SER A 698 -12.68 3.44 56.23
C SER A 698 -11.76 4.65 56.37
N GLN A 699 -12.10 5.62 57.23
CA GLN A 699 -11.22 6.78 57.43
C GLN A 699 -9.83 6.41 57.96
N SER A 700 -9.71 5.37 58.79
CA SER A 700 -8.42 4.93 59.35
C SER A 700 -7.55 4.22 58.32
N THR A 701 -8.12 3.32 57.50
CA THR A 701 -7.39 2.63 56.42
C THR A 701 -7.04 3.58 55.27
N LEU A 702 -7.93 4.51 54.90
CA LEU A 702 -7.63 5.61 53.97
C LEU A 702 -6.48 6.50 54.48
N SER A 703 -6.42 6.74 55.79
CA SER A 703 -5.31 7.46 56.42
C SER A 703 -4.00 6.65 56.46
N ALA A 704 -4.06 5.31 56.47
CA ALA A 704 -2.89 4.44 56.39
C ALA A 704 -2.32 4.42 54.96
N GLY A 705 -3.16 4.20 53.94
CA GLY A 705 -2.75 4.24 52.53
C GLY A 705 -2.17 5.59 52.12
N ARG A 706 -2.84 6.70 52.50
CA ARG A 706 -2.31 8.06 52.30
C ARG A 706 -0.98 8.30 53.02
N ARG A 707 -0.71 7.61 54.14
CA ARG A 707 0.61 7.68 54.81
C ARG A 707 1.66 6.89 54.05
N LYS A 708 1.35 5.66 53.63
CA LYS A 708 2.23 4.78 52.83
C LYS A 708 2.68 5.45 51.54
N MET A 709 1.76 6.01 50.74
CA MET A 709 2.11 6.76 49.53
C MET A 709 3.04 7.95 49.82
N ARG A 710 2.78 8.71 50.89
CA ARG A 710 3.66 9.81 51.33
C ARG A 710 5.00 9.37 51.94
N GLN A 711 5.17 8.08 52.22
CA GLN A 711 6.40 7.49 52.77
C GLN A 711 7.20 6.70 51.71
N GLN A 712 6.72 6.64 50.45
CA GLN A 712 7.50 6.06 49.36
C GLN A 712 8.79 6.86 49.13
N THR A 713 9.89 6.15 48.94
CA THR A 713 11.21 6.72 48.67
C THR A 713 11.57 6.58 47.20
N ALA A 714 12.57 7.34 46.74
CA ALA A 714 13.12 7.20 45.40
C ALA A 714 13.69 5.79 45.16
N TYR A 715 13.89 5.43 43.88
CA TYR A 715 14.75 4.30 43.54
C TYR A 715 16.21 4.62 43.86
N GLY A 716 16.93 3.66 44.43
CA GLY A 716 18.35 3.79 44.80
C GLY A 716 18.61 4.48 46.15
N ASP A 717 17.72 5.36 46.62
CA ASP A 717 17.89 6.05 47.91
C ASP A 717 16.64 5.95 48.81
N SER A 718 16.88 5.65 50.09
CA SER A 718 15.85 5.64 51.14
C SER A 718 15.75 6.95 51.94
N SER A 719 16.62 7.93 51.68
CA SER A 719 16.58 9.26 52.31
C SER A 719 15.67 10.26 51.57
N ASP A 720 15.60 10.17 50.24
CA ASP A 720 14.68 10.95 49.41
C ASP A 720 13.23 10.40 49.48
N VAL A 721 12.37 11.10 50.24
CA VAL A 721 10.96 10.74 50.44
C VAL A 721 10.07 11.54 49.48
N LEU A 722 9.62 10.86 48.42
CA LEU A 722 8.85 11.40 47.29
C LEU A 722 7.54 12.10 47.69
N SER A 723 7.06 11.89 48.92
CA SER A 723 5.97 12.66 49.54
C SER A 723 4.61 12.59 48.81
N ILE A 724 4.43 11.57 47.95
CA ILE A 724 3.34 11.39 46.99
C ILE A 724 1.96 11.46 47.65
N ILE A 725 1.10 12.36 47.15
CA ILE A 725 -0.26 12.57 47.67
C ILE A 725 -1.27 11.90 46.74
N PRO A 726 -2.17 11.02 47.24
CA PRO A 726 -3.26 10.47 46.45
C PRO A 726 -4.24 11.57 46.01
N LYS A 727 -4.76 11.45 44.80
CA LYS A 727 -5.75 12.34 44.20
C LYS A 727 -7.05 11.62 43.85
N PHE A 728 -6.96 10.37 43.42
CA PHE A 728 -8.11 9.55 43.03
C PHE A 728 -8.31 8.40 44.02
N LEU A 729 -9.58 8.13 44.35
CA LEU A 729 -10.04 6.95 45.08
C LEU A 729 -10.94 6.13 44.16
N ILE A 730 -10.51 4.91 43.82
CA ILE A 730 -11.22 4.02 42.90
C ILE A 730 -11.98 2.98 43.71
N VAL A 731 -13.28 2.85 43.45
CA VAL A 731 -14.20 1.98 44.21
C VAL A 731 -15.27 1.32 43.33
N PRO A 732 -15.77 0.13 43.69
CA PRO A 732 -17.02 -0.41 43.17
C PRO A 732 -18.23 0.40 43.70
N SER A 733 -19.38 0.30 43.03
CA SER A 733 -20.60 1.05 43.37
C SER A 733 -21.19 0.69 44.75
N SER A 734 -20.92 -0.51 45.27
CA SER A 734 -21.24 -0.90 46.66
C SER A 734 -20.52 -0.08 47.73
N LEU A 735 -19.38 0.54 47.41
CA LEU A 735 -18.62 1.43 48.29
C LEU A 735 -18.82 2.92 47.96
N GLU A 736 -19.66 3.26 46.97
CA GLU A 736 -19.89 4.65 46.52
C GLU A 736 -20.33 5.57 47.66
N GLU A 737 -21.30 5.15 48.49
CA GLU A 737 -21.78 5.97 49.61
C GLU A 737 -20.65 6.27 50.61
N ILE A 738 -19.85 5.26 50.96
CA ILE A 738 -18.72 5.40 51.90
C ILE A 738 -17.64 6.30 51.30
N ALA A 739 -17.31 6.11 50.03
CA ALA A 739 -16.33 6.93 49.32
C ALA A 739 -16.78 8.40 49.21
N PHE A 740 -18.02 8.65 48.81
CA PHE A 740 -18.59 10.00 48.72
C PHE A 740 -18.59 10.69 50.09
N GLN A 741 -19.03 10.01 51.15
CA GLN A 741 -18.98 10.55 52.51
C GLN A 741 -17.53 10.89 52.94
N LEU A 742 -16.57 9.98 52.72
CA LEU A 742 -15.15 10.17 53.07
C LEU A 742 -14.45 11.28 52.27
N CYS A 743 -14.82 11.50 51.01
CA CYS A 743 -14.22 12.51 50.13
C CYS A 743 -14.86 13.90 50.25
N THR A 744 -16.16 13.98 50.56
CA THR A 744 -16.93 15.24 50.55
C THR A 744 -17.17 15.83 51.94
N SER A 745 -17.25 15.00 53.01
CA SER A 745 -17.50 15.50 54.36
C SER A 745 -16.42 16.49 54.82
N ALA A 746 -16.83 17.60 55.43
CA ALA A 746 -15.92 18.56 56.07
C ALA A 746 -15.34 18.03 57.40
N VAL A 747 -15.97 17.02 58.00
CA VAL A 747 -15.56 16.42 59.28
C VAL A 747 -15.25 14.94 59.16
N ALA A 748 -14.34 14.48 60.02
CA ALA A 748 -13.91 13.10 60.14
C ALA A 748 -15.08 12.16 60.48
N ILE A 749 -15.22 11.08 59.71
CA ILE A 749 -16.24 10.05 59.88
C ILE A 749 -15.61 8.84 60.61
N PRO A 750 -15.84 8.68 61.92
CA PRO A 750 -15.34 7.54 62.67
C PRO A 750 -16.03 6.23 62.22
N ALA A 751 -15.30 5.12 62.28
CA ALA A 751 -15.79 3.79 61.91
C ALA A 751 -16.82 3.19 62.89
N THR A 752 -17.20 3.93 63.93
CA THR A 752 -18.30 3.64 64.84
C THR A 752 -19.17 4.90 65.02
N PRO A 753 -20.48 4.77 65.29
CA PRO A 753 -21.38 5.90 65.49
C PRO A 753 -21.13 6.58 66.85
N ALA A 754 -20.00 7.28 66.96
CA ALA A 754 -19.79 8.32 67.94
C ALA A 754 -20.65 9.56 67.61
N GLY A 755 -20.81 10.45 68.59
CA GLY A 755 -21.52 11.72 68.38
C GLY A 755 -20.84 12.66 67.38
N PRO A 756 -21.44 13.84 67.10
CA PRO A 756 -20.96 14.76 66.06
C PRO A 756 -19.47 15.09 66.21
N SER A 757 -18.71 14.71 65.18
CA SER A 757 -17.26 14.91 65.09
C SER A 757 -16.94 16.34 64.69
N ASN A 758 -16.12 17.02 65.49
CA ASN A 758 -15.59 18.36 65.19
C ASN A 758 -14.17 18.30 64.57
N THR A 759 -13.63 17.11 64.32
CA THR A 759 -12.30 16.92 63.74
C THR A 759 -12.37 17.17 62.23
N PRO A 760 -11.59 18.09 61.64
CA PRO A 760 -11.60 18.33 60.20
C PRO A 760 -11.21 17.10 59.38
N ASN A 761 -11.82 16.93 58.20
CA ASN A 761 -11.48 15.82 57.31
C ASN A 761 -10.18 16.09 56.53
N LEU A 762 -9.19 15.20 56.67
CA LEU A 762 -7.90 15.26 55.99
C LEU A 762 -7.96 14.77 54.52
N HIS A 763 -9.04 14.11 54.13
CA HIS A 763 -9.23 13.52 52.79
C HIS A 763 -10.22 14.32 51.93
N GLN A 764 -10.65 15.49 52.42
CA GLN A 764 -11.54 16.37 51.67
C GLN A 764 -10.89 16.84 50.36
N GLY A 765 -11.56 16.63 49.23
CA GLY A 765 -11.02 16.95 47.90
C GLY A 765 -10.25 15.82 47.20
N LEU A 766 -10.24 14.62 47.78
CA LEU A 766 -9.94 13.38 47.05
C LEU A 766 -11.10 13.08 46.08
N GLU A 767 -10.82 12.69 44.83
CA GLU A 767 -11.86 12.48 43.81
C GLU A 767 -12.25 10.98 43.73
N PRO A 768 -13.50 10.60 44.07
CA PRO A 768 -13.96 9.23 43.92
C PRO A 768 -14.27 8.91 42.44
N ILE A 769 -13.80 7.75 41.97
CA ILE A 769 -14.10 7.17 40.66
C ILE A 769 -14.80 5.83 40.91
N ILE A 770 -16.05 5.73 40.45
CA ILE A 770 -16.88 4.53 40.60
C ILE A 770 -16.72 3.63 39.37
N LEU A 771 -16.51 2.33 39.59
CA LEU A 771 -16.36 1.32 38.53
C LEU A 771 -17.33 0.15 38.75
N ASP A 772 -18.50 0.23 38.12
CA ASP A 772 -19.64 -0.69 38.32
C ASP A 772 -19.37 -2.16 37.97
N TYR A 773 -18.30 -2.46 37.23
CA TYR A 773 -18.05 -3.77 36.66
C TYR A 773 -17.03 -4.62 37.45
N PHE A 774 -16.47 -4.09 38.53
CA PHE A 774 -15.52 -4.80 39.39
C PHE A 774 -16.15 -6.05 40.03
N ALA A 775 -15.41 -7.16 40.03
CA ALA A 775 -15.90 -8.45 40.50
C ALA A 775 -15.93 -8.52 42.05
N ASP A 776 -14.88 -8.07 42.71
CA ASP A 776 -14.91 -7.85 44.15
C ASP A 776 -15.58 -6.50 44.47
N GLN A 777 -16.32 -6.47 45.57
CA GLN A 777 -17.12 -5.34 46.04
C GLN A 777 -16.49 -4.66 47.27
N ASN A 778 -15.33 -5.13 47.72
CA ASN A 778 -14.55 -4.62 48.85
C ASN A 778 -13.22 -4.00 48.42
N ASP A 779 -12.75 -4.32 47.20
CA ASP A 779 -11.52 -3.78 46.61
C ASP A 779 -11.59 -2.25 46.46
N TRP A 780 -10.54 -1.56 46.91
CA TRP A 780 -10.39 -0.12 46.66
C TRP A 780 -8.93 0.27 46.44
N PHE A 781 -8.73 1.27 45.59
CA PHE A 781 -7.40 1.70 45.16
C PHE A 781 -7.24 3.21 45.31
N LEU A 782 -6.01 3.66 45.60
CA LEU A 782 -5.59 5.05 45.54
C LEU A 782 -4.61 5.24 44.39
N VAL A 783 -4.72 6.38 43.70
CA VAL A 783 -3.76 6.79 42.67
C VAL A 783 -3.31 8.22 42.92
N ALA A 784 -2.02 8.48 42.71
CA ALA A 784 -1.43 9.80 42.69
C ALA A 784 -2.00 10.68 41.56
N ASP A 785 -1.59 11.95 41.52
CA ASP A 785 -1.80 12.79 40.34
C ASP A 785 -0.76 12.43 39.25
N PRO A 786 -1.17 11.96 38.05
CA PRO A 786 -0.22 11.61 36.99
C PRO A 786 0.69 12.77 36.54
N SER A 787 0.28 14.02 36.80
CA SER A 787 1.10 15.22 36.55
C SER A 787 2.21 15.44 37.58
N ARG A 788 2.25 14.67 38.69
CA ARG A 788 3.24 14.77 39.78
C ARG A 788 4.09 13.51 39.94
N THR A 789 3.60 12.38 39.46
CA THR A 789 4.28 11.08 39.58
C THR A 789 3.91 10.26 38.35
N PRO A 790 4.88 9.68 37.62
CA PRO A 790 4.57 8.79 36.51
C PRO A 790 3.81 7.57 37.03
N THR A 791 2.61 7.32 36.50
CA THR A 791 1.72 6.24 36.95
C THR A 791 1.78 5.09 35.96
N MET A 792 1.29 5.31 34.75
CA MET A 792 1.26 4.34 33.67
C MET A 792 1.31 5.02 32.30
N GLU A 793 1.88 4.32 31.33
CA GLU A 793 1.90 4.71 29.92
C GLU A 793 0.91 3.89 29.11
N LEU A 794 0.26 4.53 28.14
CA LEU A 794 -0.54 3.88 27.10
C LEU A 794 0.01 4.24 25.71
N GLY A 795 0.61 3.26 25.04
CA GLY A 795 1.10 3.39 23.67
C GLY A 795 0.05 2.98 22.64
N PHE A 796 -0.25 3.86 21.68
CA PHE A 796 -1.11 3.60 20.53
C PHE A 796 -0.30 3.46 19.25
N TYR A 797 -0.66 2.50 18.39
CA TYR A 797 0.07 2.28 17.13
C TYR A 797 -0.01 3.51 16.21
N GLN A 798 1.14 4.04 15.81
CA GLN A 798 1.26 5.28 15.01
C GLN A 798 0.53 6.51 15.63
N GLY A 799 0.26 6.49 16.94
CA GLY A 799 -0.54 7.53 17.61
C GLY A 799 -2.03 7.51 17.28
N ARG A 800 -2.54 6.44 16.65
CA ARG A 800 -3.95 6.27 16.29
C ARG A 800 -4.76 5.85 17.52
N GLU A 801 -5.26 6.84 18.25
CA GLU A 801 -6.11 6.63 19.44
C GLU A 801 -7.56 6.20 19.12
N GLU A 802 -7.97 6.26 17.85
CA GLU A 802 -9.31 5.88 17.39
C GLU A 802 -9.34 4.44 16.83
N PRO A 803 -10.43 3.68 17.01
CA PRO A 803 -10.60 2.39 16.36
C PRO A 803 -10.80 2.54 14.86
N GLU A 804 -10.08 1.73 14.09
CA GLU A 804 -10.13 1.69 12.62
C GLU A 804 -11.18 0.68 12.15
N LEU A 805 -11.96 1.05 11.13
CA LEU A 805 -12.86 0.17 10.40
C LEU A 805 -12.38 -0.06 8.96
N PHE A 806 -12.58 -1.29 8.49
CA PHE A 806 -12.32 -1.74 7.12
C PHE A 806 -13.54 -2.49 6.59
N THR A 807 -13.86 -2.33 5.32
CA THR A 807 -14.75 -3.25 4.58
C THR A 807 -13.95 -4.35 3.88
N GLN A 808 -14.60 -5.47 3.61
CA GLN A 808 -14.15 -6.40 2.57
C GLN A 808 -14.47 -5.82 1.19
N SER A 809 -13.51 -5.89 0.26
CA SER A 809 -13.49 -5.07 -0.96
C SER A 809 -13.17 -5.83 -2.25
N ASP A 810 -13.11 -7.17 -2.20
CA ASP A 810 -12.92 -8.04 -3.36
C ASP A 810 -14.07 -9.05 -3.40
N GLU A 811 -14.81 -9.09 -4.52
CA GLU A 811 -15.94 -9.99 -4.73
C GLU A 811 -15.50 -11.47 -4.80
N ASN A 812 -14.25 -11.75 -5.17
CA ASN A 812 -13.74 -13.11 -5.36
C ASN A 812 -13.22 -13.76 -4.06
N VAL A 813 -13.10 -13.00 -2.97
CA VAL A 813 -12.51 -13.49 -1.72
C VAL A 813 -13.60 -13.92 -0.74
N GLY A 814 -13.80 -15.24 -0.60
CA GLY A 814 -14.11 -15.94 0.67
C GLY A 814 -15.38 -15.63 1.48
N ALA A 815 -16.13 -14.57 1.17
CA ALA A 815 -17.28 -14.13 1.96
C ALA A 815 -18.46 -13.60 1.14
N VAL A 816 -18.22 -13.13 -0.08
CA VAL A 816 -19.23 -12.66 -1.05
C VAL A 816 -19.54 -13.75 -2.09
N PHE A 817 -18.53 -14.53 -2.46
CA PHE A 817 -18.63 -15.64 -3.40
C PHE A 817 -19.22 -16.89 -2.73
N ASP A 818 -18.75 -17.23 -1.53
CA ASP A 818 -19.18 -18.42 -0.77
C ASP A 818 -20.45 -18.19 0.07
N ALA A 819 -20.88 -16.93 0.24
CA ALA A 819 -22.09 -16.54 0.96
C ALA A 819 -22.57 -15.14 0.53
N ASP A 820 -23.86 -14.84 0.64
CA ASP A 820 -24.41 -13.51 0.31
C ASP A 820 -24.21 -12.51 1.48
N LYS A 821 -22.96 -12.17 1.82
CA LYS A 821 -22.63 -11.26 2.94
C LYS A 821 -21.42 -10.34 2.71
N ILE A 822 -21.32 -9.30 3.52
CA ILE A 822 -20.21 -8.34 3.58
C ILE A 822 -19.62 -8.35 4.99
N THR A 823 -18.33 -8.61 5.13
CA THR A 823 -17.66 -8.52 6.44
C THR A 823 -17.09 -7.12 6.69
N TYR A 824 -17.50 -6.50 7.79
CA TYR A 824 -16.83 -5.36 8.40
C TYR A 824 -15.77 -5.86 9.39
N LYS A 825 -14.58 -5.26 9.39
CA LYS A 825 -13.49 -5.58 10.33
C LYS A 825 -13.15 -4.34 11.15
N ILE A 826 -13.26 -4.43 12.47
CA ILE A 826 -12.79 -3.40 13.41
C ILE A 826 -11.40 -3.77 13.94
N ARG A 827 -10.49 -2.80 14.01
CA ARG A 827 -9.11 -2.95 14.53
C ARG A 827 -8.78 -1.79 15.46
N HIS A 828 -8.15 -2.07 16.59
CA HIS A 828 -7.64 -1.07 17.50
C HIS A 828 -6.35 -1.62 18.13
N VAL A 829 -5.26 -0.85 18.15
CA VAL A 829 -3.92 -1.38 18.44
C VAL A 829 -3.23 -0.52 19.49
N TYR A 830 -3.05 -1.10 20.68
CA TYR A 830 -2.51 -0.42 21.85
C TYR A 830 -1.86 -1.40 22.84
N GLY A 831 -1.06 -0.86 23.75
CA GLY A 831 -0.44 -1.58 24.87
C GLY A 831 -0.02 -0.60 25.96
N SER A 832 0.25 -1.10 27.17
CA SER A 832 0.53 -0.23 28.32
C SER A 832 1.53 -0.85 29.29
N ALA A 833 2.29 0.00 29.98
CA ALA A 833 3.11 -0.37 31.13
C ALA A 833 2.71 0.46 32.36
N VAL A 834 2.81 -0.15 33.55
CA VAL A 834 2.87 0.63 34.80
C VAL A 834 4.29 1.16 34.94
N LEU A 835 4.43 2.47 35.11
CA LEU A 835 5.74 3.13 35.20
C LEU A 835 6.31 3.04 36.61
N ASP A 836 5.48 3.24 37.64
CA ASP A 836 5.91 3.24 39.03
C ASP A 836 4.84 2.69 39.99
N HIS A 837 5.18 1.68 40.81
CA HIS A 837 4.30 1.14 41.84
C HIS A 837 4.05 2.11 43.01
N ARG A 838 4.95 3.09 43.21
CA ARG A 838 4.90 4.10 44.29
C ARG A 838 3.73 5.07 44.11
N GLY A 839 3.27 5.25 42.87
CA GLY A 839 2.13 6.10 42.50
C GLY A 839 0.76 5.50 42.82
N PHE A 840 0.70 4.23 43.25
CA PHE A 840 -0.55 3.51 43.55
C PHE A 840 -0.58 3.00 45.00
N TYR A 841 -1.77 2.66 45.50
CA TYR A 841 -1.96 1.85 46.70
C TYR A 841 -3.26 1.03 46.61
N ARG A 842 -3.31 -0.18 47.20
CA ARG A 842 -4.52 -1.03 47.31
C ARG A 842 -4.89 -1.27 48.77
N GLY A 843 -6.17 -1.20 49.10
CA GLY A 843 -6.72 -1.71 50.34
C GLY A 843 -7.66 -2.90 50.12
N ALA A 844 -7.46 -3.94 50.92
CA ALA A 844 -8.18 -5.22 50.89
C ALA A 844 -8.00 -6.11 49.63
N ASN A 845 -8.22 -7.40 49.85
CA ASN A 845 -8.77 -8.43 48.98
C ASN A 845 -9.03 -9.68 49.87
N ALA A 846 -10.28 -9.98 50.25
CA ALA A 846 -10.61 -10.80 51.42
C ALA A 846 -11.05 -12.25 51.08
#